data_AF-A0A0G2J7N3-F1
#
_entry.id   AF-A0A0G2J7N3-F1
#
_cell.length_a   1.000
_cell.length_b   1.000
_cell.length_c   1.000
_cell.angle_alpha   90.00
_cell.angle_beta   90.00
_cell.angle_gamma   90.00
#
_symmetry.space_group_name_H-M   'P 1'
#
loop_
_entity.id
_entity.type
_entity.pdbx_description
1 polymer ?
#
loop_
_entity_poly.entity_id
_entity_poly.type
_entity_poly.pdbx_seq_one_letter_code
_entity_poly.pdbx_strand_id
1 'polypeptide(L)'
;MGIRYLTHHLLPHAQTVWLRNTKNNDQSGKNISCVVVDGPGLVYLVYSRLLSWSEGRLNVLDAQPSANEVSIGVMQFLLSLRGLDVRMHIYFDGALPLSKRPIRLERLEGTRQKLQQLCRDTAGGFKASSIRRKPIDIHPDKIFGRRPLYPRFKVLPETTFMIPTVIEDLKYRWSPEEVLKCTADVPELQGVIMTCGNNDKNDDDNWSSIFAEIVEVVPGEADVYCAIAARDSGCAVLTSDSDLLVHDLGAEGSVILFDSIETGDRLPNEIPEGEEPDTTSISIRATQLRPATVAKKLGVVSFQRLAYELRRDSRASFSTIIQRAKSDTGVVEKSAKYISFMKEYDLDSNETTAACARISNPSVVVTDPKLAELYAQYELPAFTAPGEGACVYLPILIERHDRRAVWMQGDELRLIAYSLLNLGYPAGEKGRRKEVVIEHMRKGQRIAPIALTLLAEREVEQRLEAFLAQINALVTSPHNDDVVGDEGARDPAAFWRSFALYDVLVRMEREERPSVGKLRRFLEQGYCGEKLEWDDIHLHAQMQAVLYSFRMLKEVLVATEESMETLFGEKLRELICKAVGVLRDLPWMRDTAQRRGGIGGDENVEGARRVVEGLFSLLNEEGEAEELGTDSIQGPDRLSVSSRSPNDPGNVNSSTGEAGDVWVLTSTLPKSKKRKKRRASSAGTEETARTTTIRRGSGRKPKQTMNMYDILRQVD
;
A
#
# COMPACT_ATOMS: atom_id res chain seq x y z
N MET A 1 -16.43 10.60 0.73
CA MET A 1 -15.37 11.64 0.82
C MET A 1 -15.96 12.97 0.30
N GLY A 2 -15.14 13.98 -0.03
CA GLY A 2 -15.63 15.22 -0.66
C GLY A 2 -16.32 16.27 0.22
N ILE A 3 -17.13 17.13 -0.41
CA ILE A 3 -17.78 18.29 0.19
C ILE A 3 -18.68 17.88 1.35
N ARG A 4 -18.35 18.42 2.53
CA ARG A 4 -19.03 18.14 3.80
C ARG A 4 -20.55 18.35 3.71
N TYR A 5 -21.30 17.33 4.14
CA TYR A 5 -22.77 17.24 4.12
C TYR A 5 -23.44 17.18 2.73
N LEU A 6 -22.69 17.15 1.61
CA LEU A 6 -23.27 17.13 0.26
C LEU A 6 -24.20 15.93 0.07
N THR A 7 -23.70 14.71 0.24
CA THR A 7 -24.51 13.47 0.15
C THR A 7 -25.75 13.51 1.06
N HIS A 8 -25.60 13.93 2.31
CA HIS A 8 -26.70 13.99 3.28
C HIS A 8 -27.86 14.88 2.80
N HIS A 9 -27.56 16.04 2.20
CA HIS A 9 -28.57 16.94 1.66
C HIS A 9 -29.16 16.47 0.31
N LEU A 10 -28.45 15.61 -0.42
CA LEU A 10 -28.85 15.18 -1.76
C LEU A 10 -29.59 13.85 -1.81
N LEU A 11 -29.39 12.96 -0.82
CA LEU A 11 -30.11 11.68 -0.73
C LEU A 11 -31.64 11.79 -0.94
N PRO A 12 -32.37 12.80 -0.42
CA PRO A 12 -33.81 12.97 -0.68
C PRO A 12 -34.20 13.25 -2.14
N HIS A 13 -33.24 13.59 -3.00
CA HIS A 13 -33.46 13.89 -4.42
C HIS A 13 -33.04 12.76 -5.37
N ALA A 14 -32.41 11.71 -4.82
CA ALA A 14 -31.92 10.56 -5.54
C ALA A 14 -33.04 9.63 -6.03
N GLN A 15 -32.71 8.71 -6.92
CA GLN A 15 -33.63 7.75 -7.54
C GLN A 15 -33.09 6.32 -7.37
N THR A 16 -33.93 5.39 -6.93
CA THR A 16 -33.60 3.95 -6.95
C THR A 16 -33.50 3.46 -8.39
N VAL A 17 -32.43 2.74 -8.71
CA VAL A 17 -32.14 2.16 -10.01
C VAL A 17 -31.68 0.70 -9.88
N TRP A 18 -31.78 -0.05 -10.96
CA TRP A 18 -31.31 -1.43 -11.06
C TRP A 18 -30.07 -1.49 -11.97
N LEU A 19 -29.03 -2.22 -11.55
CA LEU A 19 -27.83 -2.41 -12.36
C LEU A 19 -28.03 -3.66 -13.23
N ARG A 20 -28.47 -3.48 -14.48
CA ARG A 20 -28.76 -4.56 -15.43
C ARG A 20 -28.98 -4.03 -16.85
N ASN A 21 -28.72 -4.86 -17.85
CA ASN A 21 -29.10 -4.61 -19.24
C ASN A 21 -30.28 -5.49 -19.67
N THR A 22 -31.52 -5.04 -19.44
CA THR A 22 -32.71 -5.74 -19.94
C THR A 22 -33.07 -5.28 -21.36
N LYS A 23 -33.15 -6.22 -22.30
CA LYS A 23 -33.66 -5.94 -23.66
C LYS A 23 -35.17 -5.62 -23.69
N ASN A 24 -35.90 -5.96 -22.63
CA ASN A 24 -37.31 -5.62 -22.47
C ASN A 24 -37.47 -4.29 -21.70
N ASN A 25 -38.25 -3.36 -22.27
CA ASN A 25 -38.64 -2.08 -21.66
C ASN A 25 -39.76 -2.28 -20.62
N ASP A 26 -39.52 -3.08 -19.59
CA ASP A 26 -40.50 -3.29 -18.53
C ASP A 26 -40.65 -2.04 -17.64
N GLN A 27 -41.87 -1.54 -17.53
CA GLN A 27 -42.14 -0.13 -17.22
C GLN A 27 -42.00 0.26 -15.73
N SER A 28 -41.53 -0.64 -14.85
CA SER A 28 -41.56 -0.47 -13.40
C SER A 28 -40.22 -0.07 -12.75
N GLY A 29 -39.10 -0.06 -13.49
CA GLY A 29 -37.78 0.24 -12.93
C GLY A 29 -36.83 0.90 -13.93
N LYS A 30 -36.03 1.87 -13.46
CA LYS A 30 -34.98 2.50 -14.27
C LYS A 30 -33.69 1.67 -14.19
N ASN A 31 -33.28 1.12 -15.34
CA ASN A 31 -32.10 0.28 -15.44
C ASN A 31 -30.85 1.08 -15.82
N ILE A 32 -29.68 0.58 -15.40
CA ILE A 32 -28.35 1.10 -15.73
C ILE A 32 -27.55 -0.06 -16.34
N SER A 33 -27.27 0.02 -17.63
CA SER A 33 -26.53 -0.99 -18.41
C SER A 33 -25.08 -0.61 -18.69
N CYS A 34 -24.62 0.53 -18.17
CA CYS A 34 -23.23 0.97 -18.29
C CYS A 34 -22.79 1.80 -17.09
N VAL A 35 -21.61 1.49 -16.57
CA VAL A 35 -20.99 2.18 -15.44
C VAL A 35 -19.52 2.53 -15.71
N VAL A 36 -19.03 3.55 -15.03
CA VAL A 36 -17.59 3.83 -14.88
C VAL A 36 -17.27 3.72 -13.40
N VAL A 37 -16.15 3.11 -13.03
CA VAL A 37 -15.87 2.69 -11.66
C VAL A 37 -14.63 3.41 -11.13
N ASP A 38 -14.80 4.17 -10.06
CA ASP A 38 -13.71 4.64 -9.20
C ASP A 38 -13.12 3.39 -8.49
N GLY A 39 -12.00 2.91 -9.03
CA GLY A 39 -11.31 1.71 -8.58
C GLY A 39 -10.90 1.76 -7.11
N PRO A 40 -10.22 2.82 -6.64
CA PRO A 40 -9.89 2.99 -5.23
C PRO A 40 -11.13 2.93 -4.34
N GLY A 41 -12.21 3.64 -4.69
CA GLY A 41 -13.48 3.61 -3.97
C GLY A 41 -14.10 2.22 -3.88
N LEU A 42 -14.01 1.41 -4.94
CA LEU A 42 -14.47 0.02 -4.95
C LEU A 42 -13.66 -0.86 -3.98
N VAL A 43 -12.33 -0.73 -4.00
CA VAL A 43 -11.44 -1.49 -3.10
C VAL A 43 -11.74 -1.17 -1.63
N TYR A 44 -11.90 0.10 -1.28
CA TYR A 44 -12.28 0.51 0.08
C TYR A 44 -13.69 0.04 0.47
N LEU A 45 -14.66 0.04 -0.47
CA LEU A 45 -15.99 -0.55 -0.24
C LEU A 45 -15.85 -2.02 0.14
N VAL A 46 -15.23 -2.85 -0.71
CA VAL A 46 -15.11 -4.30 -0.51
C VAL A 46 -14.35 -4.60 0.79
N TYR A 47 -13.23 -3.91 1.05
CA TYR A 47 -12.51 -4.00 2.32
C TYR A 47 -13.44 -3.75 3.52
N SER A 48 -14.23 -2.67 3.50
CA SER A 48 -15.13 -2.32 4.60
C SER A 48 -16.29 -3.32 4.79
N ARG A 49 -16.82 -3.87 3.68
CA ARG A 49 -17.84 -4.93 3.68
C ARG A 49 -17.28 -6.18 4.34
N LEU A 50 -16.18 -6.74 3.85
CA LEU A 50 -15.55 -7.95 4.41
C LEU A 50 -15.14 -7.79 5.88
N LEU A 51 -14.60 -6.62 6.26
CA LEU A 51 -14.29 -6.28 7.66
C LEU A 51 -15.54 -6.27 8.55
N SER A 52 -16.71 -5.85 8.04
CA SER A 52 -17.96 -5.86 8.81
C SER A 52 -18.49 -7.28 9.12
N TRP A 53 -18.14 -8.26 8.28
CA TRP A 53 -18.47 -9.68 8.47
C TRP A 53 -17.48 -10.43 9.37
N SER A 54 -16.34 -9.84 9.67
CA SER A 54 -15.27 -10.46 10.45
C SER A 54 -15.65 -10.66 11.93
N GLU A 55 -15.23 -11.78 12.51
CA GLU A 55 -15.73 -12.25 13.80
C GLU A 55 -15.35 -11.32 14.99
N GLY A 56 -16.31 -11.09 15.87
CA GLY A 56 -16.15 -10.26 17.08
C GLY A 56 -15.19 -10.81 18.16
N ARG A 57 -14.63 -12.02 17.99
CA ARG A 57 -13.61 -12.61 18.90
C ARG A 57 -12.17 -12.41 18.43
N LEU A 58 -11.96 -12.13 17.15
CA LEU A 58 -10.63 -11.97 16.58
C LEU A 58 -9.93 -10.72 17.12
N ASN A 59 -8.61 -10.68 17.07
CA ASN A 59 -7.88 -9.45 17.30
C ASN A 59 -8.06 -8.47 16.13
N VAL A 60 -7.71 -7.21 16.36
CA VAL A 60 -7.96 -6.10 15.43
C VAL A 60 -7.05 -6.10 14.19
N LEU A 61 -5.97 -6.89 14.18
CA LEU A 61 -5.12 -7.06 13.01
C LEU A 61 -5.66 -8.19 12.13
N ASP A 62 -5.89 -9.36 12.71
CA ASP A 62 -6.36 -10.54 11.97
C ASP A 62 -7.84 -10.49 11.61
N ALA A 63 -8.62 -9.59 12.20
CA ALA A 63 -9.95 -9.26 11.72
C ALA A 63 -9.95 -8.49 10.38
N GLN A 64 -8.82 -7.93 9.95
CA GLN A 64 -8.77 -7.28 8.64
C GLN A 64 -8.74 -8.33 7.51
N PRO A 65 -9.45 -8.11 6.40
CA PRO A 65 -9.26 -8.90 5.19
C PRO A 65 -7.87 -8.61 4.60
N SER A 66 -7.16 -9.66 4.18
CA SER A 66 -5.89 -9.51 3.48
C SER A 66 -6.09 -8.91 2.08
N ALA A 67 -5.02 -8.40 1.47
CA ALA A 67 -5.08 -7.85 0.11
C ALA A 67 -5.64 -8.87 -0.92
N ASN A 68 -5.30 -10.16 -0.78
CA ASN A 68 -5.86 -11.25 -1.56
C ASN A 68 -7.38 -11.43 -1.35
N GLU A 69 -7.85 -11.36 -0.10
CA GLU A 69 -9.29 -11.47 0.21
C GLU A 69 -10.08 -10.28 -0.33
N VAL A 70 -9.51 -9.07 -0.29
CA VAL A 70 -10.10 -7.89 -0.94
C VAL A 70 -10.13 -8.07 -2.46
N SER A 71 -9.07 -8.61 -3.07
CA SER A 71 -9.01 -8.89 -4.51
C SER A 71 -10.08 -9.88 -4.98
N ILE A 72 -10.27 -10.99 -4.27
CA ILE A 72 -11.35 -11.96 -4.54
C ILE A 72 -12.72 -11.28 -4.44
N GLY A 73 -12.95 -10.46 -3.41
CA GLY A 73 -14.20 -9.72 -3.25
C GLY A 73 -14.46 -8.68 -4.35
N VAL A 74 -13.43 -8.00 -4.85
CA VAL A 74 -13.54 -7.08 -5.99
C VAL A 74 -13.85 -7.84 -7.27
N MET A 75 -13.19 -8.97 -7.51
CA MET A 75 -13.48 -9.85 -8.65
C MET A 75 -14.94 -10.31 -8.63
N GLN A 76 -15.44 -10.83 -7.49
CA GLN A 76 -16.84 -11.26 -7.38
C GLN A 76 -17.84 -10.11 -7.59
N PHE A 77 -17.54 -8.90 -7.09
CA PHE A 77 -18.36 -7.70 -7.33
C PHE A 77 -18.48 -7.39 -8.83
N LEU A 78 -17.34 -7.36 -9.55
CA LEU A 78 -17.31 -7.04 -10.97
C LEU A 78 -17.91 -8.16 -11.83
N LEU A 79 -17.68 -9.42 -11.47
CA LEU A 79 -18.28 -10.58 -12.13
C LEU A 79 -19.80 -10.58 -11.98
N SER A 80 -20.34 -10.15 -10.82
CA SER A 80 -21.78 -9.97 -10.61
C SER A 80 -22.37 -8.90 -11.55
N LEU A 81 -21.67 -7.78 -11.76
CA LEU A 81 -22.10 -6.76 -12.72
C LEU A 81 -22.05 -7.26 -14.17
N ARG A 82 -21.00 -8.01 -14.54
CA ARG A 82 -20.88 -8.62 -15.87
C ARG A 82 -21.95 -9.68 -16.12
N GLY A 83 -22.33 -10.46 -15.11
CA GLY A 83 -23.45 -11.41 -15.18
C GLY A 83 -24.81 -10.75 -15.41
N LEU A 84 -24.93 -9.44 -15.12
CA LEU A 84 -26.10 -8.62 -15.40
C LEU A 84 -25.97 -7.80 -16.71
N ASP A 85 -24.98 -8.14 -17.55
CA ASP A 85 -24.64 -7.50 -18.82
C ASP A 85 -24.43 -5.97 -18.68
N VAL A 86 -23.92 -5.54 -17.52
CA VAL A 86 -23.53 -4.15 -17.26
C VAL A 86 -22.14 -3.91 -17.82
N ARG A 87 -22.02 -3.06 -18.83
CA ARG A 87 -20.73 -2.62 -19.38
C ARG A 87 -19.99 -1.77 -18.34
N MET A 88 -18.67 -1.93 -18.23
CA MET A 88 -17.88 -1.25 -17.21
C MET A 88 -16.49 -0.84 -17.70
N HIS A 89 -16.02 0.31 -17.21
CA HIS A 89 -14.61 0.74 -17.27
C HIS A 89 -14.18 1.13 -15.86
N ILE A 90 -12.92 0.88 -15.49
CA ILE A 90 -12.41 0.99 -14.12
C ILE A 90 -11.11 1.79 -14.12
N TYR A 91 -11.10 2.90 -13.39
CA TYR A 91 -9.93 3.79 -13.31
C TYR A 91 -9.31 3.78 -11.91
N PHE A 92 -7.99 3.68 -11.85
CA PHE A 92 -7.19 3.76 -10.63
C PHE A 92 -6.24 4.96 -10.65
N ASP A 93 -6.08 5.61 -9.50
CA ASP A 93 -5.16 6.73 -9.32
C ASP A 93 -3.72 6.37 -9.70
N GLY A 94 -3.08 7.25 -10.46
CA GLY A 94 -1.63 7.33 -10.59
C GLY A 94 -1.09 8.47 -9.73
N ALA A 95 -0.79 9.61 -10.36
CA ALA A 95 -0.18 10.76 -9.71
C ALA A 95 -1.20 11.74 -9.12
N LEU A 96 -0.90 12.28 -7.94
CA LEU A 96 -1.73 13.31 -7.31
C LEU A 96 -1.17 14.71 -7.61
N PRO A 97 -1.99 15.69 -8.04
CA PRO A 97 -1.55 17.04 -8.34
C PRO A 97 -0.79 17.73 -7.19
N LEU A 98 0.14 18.62 -7.54
CA LEU A 98 0.96 19.41 -6.59
C LEU A 98 0.12 20.09 -5.50
N SER A 99 -1.06 20.61 -5.87
CA SER A 99 -2.01 21.29 -4.99
C SER A 99 -2.53 20.42 -3.84
N LYS A 100 -2.63 19.11 -4.04
CA LYS A 100 -3.15 18.14 -3.06
C LYS A 100 -2.05 17.46 -2.23
N ARG A 101 -0.76 17.77 -2.45
CA ARG A 101 0.36 17.30 -1.60
C ARG A 101 0.17 17.57 -0.09
N PRO A 102 -0.32 18.74 0.38
CA PRO A 102 -0.58 18.96 1.81
C PRO A 102 -1.63 18.00 2.37
N ILE A 103 -2.71 17.76 1.61
CA ILE A 103 -3.79 16.84 1.97
C ILE A 103 -3.27 15.40 2.08
N ARG A 104 -2.34 14.99 1.19
CA ARG A 104 -1.68 13.68 1.31
C ARG A 104 -0.87 13.57 2.60
N LEU A 105 -0.08 14.59 2.96
CA LEU A 105 0.72 14.58 4.19
C LEU A 105 -0.18 14.53 5.43
N GLU A 106 -1.30 15.25 5.43
CA GLU A 106 -2.33 15.17 6.48
C GLU A 106 -2.94 13.76 6.59
N ARG A 107 -3.31 13.13 5.47
CA ARG A 107 -3.82 11.74 5.44
C ARG A 107 -2.78 10.74 6.00
N LEU A 108 -1.51 10.85 5.59
CA LEU A 108 -0.42 10.00 6.09
C LEU A 108 -0.18 10.18 7.59
N GLU A 109 -0.18 11.43 8.07
CA GLU A 109 -0.01 11.76 9.49
C GLU A 109 -1.21 11.26 10.32
N GLY A 110 -2.43 11.34 9.79
CA GLY A 110 -3.62 10.71 10.37
C GLY A 110 -3.49 9.19 10.50
N THR A 111 -3.04 8.50 9.45
CA THR A 111 -2.78 7.04 9.50
C THR A 111 -1.67 6.68 10.49
N ARG A 112 -0.61 7.50 10.57
CA ARG A 112 0.46 7.36 11.58
C ARG A 112 -0.06 7.53 13.02
N GLN A 113 -1.02 8.43 13.24
CA GLN A 113 -1.67 8.62 14.53
C GLN A 113 -2.55 7.41 14.90
N LYS A 114 -3.35 6.88 13.96
CA LYS A 114 -4.09 5.62 14.16
C LYS A 114 -3.17 4.47 14.57
N LEU A 115 -2.05 4.28 13.86
CA LEU A 115 -1.06 3.25 14.17
C LEU A 115 -0.46 3.42 15.56
N GLN A 116 -0.08 4.65 15.94
CA GLN A 116 0.45 4.95 17.26
C GLN A 116 -0.55 4.65 18.38
N GLN A 117 -1.83 4.99 18.17
CA GLN A 117 -2.89 4.68 19.11
C GLN A 117 -3.10 3.17 19.26
N LEU A 118 -3.22 2.45 18.13
CA LEU A 118 -3.33 0.99 18.08
C LEU A 118 -2.17 0.29 18.81
N CYS A 119 -0.93 0.73 18.59
CA CYS A 119 0.25 0.16 19.24
C CYS A 119 0.27 0.39 20.76
N ARG A 120 -0.28 1.52 21.25
CA ARG A 120 -0.45 1.77 22.69
C ARG A 120 -1.55 0.90 23.30
N ASP A 121 -2.72 0.87 22.68
CA ASP A 121 -3.91 0.17 23.18
C ASP A 121 -3.74 -1.36 23.18
N THR A 122 -2.79 -1.88 22.38
CA THR A 122 -2.53 -3.31 22.24
C THR A 122 -1.08 -3.69 22.59
N ALA A 123 -0.40 -2.87 23.39
CA ALA A 123 1.02 -3.08 23.74
C ALA A 123 1.33 -4.46 24.35
N GLY A 124 0.35 -5.12 24.98
CA GLY A 124 0.47 -6.48 25.53
C GLY A 124 0.44 -7.63 24.49
N GLY A 125 0.23 -7.33 23.20
CA GLY A 125 0.09 -8.33 22.14
C GLY A 125 -1.28 -9.02 22.10
N PHE A 126 -1.40 -10.08 21.29
CA PHE A 126 -2.66 -10.76 20.98
C PHE A 126 -2.58 -12.26 21.25
N LYS A 127 -3.51 -12.79 22.04
CA LYS A 127 -3.57 -14.23 22.39
C LYS A 127 -3.74 -15.09 21.14
N ALA A 128 -3.09 -16.24 21.08
CA ALA A 128 -3.19 -17.18 19.95
C ALA A 128 -4.64 -17.58 19.60
N SER A 129 -5.55 -17.64 20.59
CA SER A 129 -6.99 -17.91 20.37
C SER A 129 -7.76 -16.78 19.67
N SER A 130 -7.14 -15.61 19.49
CA SER A 130 -7.72 -14.46 18.77
C SER A 130 -7.14 -14.29 17.36
N ILE A 131 -6.21 -15.17 16.94
CA ILE A 131 -5.59 -15.16 15.62
C ILE A 131 -6.50 -15.89 14.62
N ARG A 132 -6.69 -15.31 13.43
CA ARG A 132 -7.57 -15.87 12.39
C ARG A 132 -6.84 -16.93 11.56
N ARG A 133 -7.18 -18.20 11.78
CA ARG A 133 -6.65 -19.32 11.00
C ARG A 133 -7.32 -19.44 9.61
N LYS A 134 -8.65 -19.46 9.57
CA LYS A 134 -9.41 -19.64 8.32
C LYS A 134 -9.58 -18.33 7.52
N PRO A 135 -9.65 -18.40 6.17
CA PRO A 135 -10.08 -17.26 5.36
C PRO A 135 -11.42 -16.66 5.77
N ILE A 136 -11.60 -15.38 5.44
CA ILE A 136 -12.93 -14.79 5.40
C ILE A 136 -13.63 -15.50 4.24
N ASP A 137 -14.83 -15.96 4.54
CA ASP A 137 -15.71 -16.59 3.60
C ASP A 137 -16.38 -15.49 2.74
N ILE A 138 -16.12 -15.47 1.43
CA ILE A 138 -16.43 -14.37 0.49
C ILE A 138 -17.50 -14.82 -0.52
N HIS A 139 -18.67 -14.21 -0.42
CA HIS A 139 -19.81 -14.45 -1.30
C HIS A 139 -20.50 -13.12 -1.67
N PRO A 140 -21.27 -13.06 -2.78
CA PRO A 140 -22.00 -11.87 -3.21
C PRO A 140 -22.93 -11.28 -2.14
N ASP A 141 -23.62 -12.12 -1.35
CA ASP A 141 -24.50 -11.68 -0.26
C ASP A 141 -23.79 -10.82 0.79
N LYS A 142 -22.51 -11.06 1.05
CA LYS A 142 -21.68 -10.30 2.00
C LYS A 142 -21.08 -9.04 1.38
N ILE A 143 -20.80 -9.08 0.08
CA ILE A 143 -20.27 -7.96 -0.70
C ILE A 143 -21.35 -6.87 -0.86
N PHE A 144 -22.56 -7.29 -1.25
CA PHE A 144 -23.71 -6.40 -1.43
C PHE A 144 -24.52 -6.19 -0.13
N GLY A 145 -24.38 -7.08 0.85
CA GLY A 145 -25.07 -6.99 2.14
C GLY A 145 -24.58 -5.88 3.06
N ARG A 146 -25.52 -5.19 3.71
CA ARG A 146 -25.20 -4.18 4.73
C ARG A 146 -25.10 -4.81 6.11
N ARG A 147 -23.92 -4.72 6.73
CA ARG A 147 -23.71 -5.05 8.15
C ARG A 147 -22.99 -3.91 8.87
N PRO A 148 -23.42 -3.48 10.07
CA PRO A 148 -22.74 -2.42 10.80
C PRO A 148 -21.37 -2.91 11.31
N LEU A 149 -20.32 -2.15 11.00
CA LEU A 149 -18.97 -2.43 11.46
C LEU A 149 -18.85 -2.29 12.99
N TYR A 150 -18.29 -3.32 13.65
CA TYR A 150 -18.00 -3.30 15.09
C TYR A 150 -17.19 -2.06 15.49
N PRO A 151 -17.57 -1.30 16.54
CA PRO A 151 -16.91 -0.04 16.89
C PRO A 151 -15.40 -0.14 17.06
N ARG A 152 -14.91 -1.23 17.66
CA ARG A 152 -13.47 -1.51 17.86
C ARG A 152 -12.64 -1.63 16.57
N PHE A 153 -13.28 -1.92 15.43
CA PHE A 153 -12.62 -2.04 14.12
C PHE A 153 -12.58 -0.70 13.35
N LYS A 154 -13.28 0.35 13.82
CA LYS A 154 -13.35 1.66 13.14
C LYS A 154 -12.07 2.51 13.26
N VAL A 155 -11.18 2.19 14.20
CA VAL A 155 -10.02 3.03 14.59
C VAL A 155 -8.70 2.50 13.98
N LEU A 156 -8.79 1.61 13.00
CA LEU A 156 -7.63 0.89 12.47
C LEU A 156 -6.99 1.63 11.28
N PRO A 157 -5.65 1.59 11.15
CA PRO A 157 -5.03 1.81 9.85
C PRO A 157 -5.49 0.69 8.91
N GLU A 158 -5.83 1.08 7.69
CA GLU A 158 -6.31 0.19 6.63
C GLU A 158 -5.20 -0.76 6.17
N THR A 159 -5.58 -1.95 5.68
CA THR A 159 -4.61 -2.96 5.20
C THR A 159 -3.78 -2.40 4.04
N THR A 160 -2.46 -2.36 4.22
CA THR A 160 -1.54 -1.82 3.22
C THR A 160 -1.52 -2.69 1.95
N PHE A 161 -1.17 -2.08 0.81
CA PHE A 161 -1.01 -2.73 -0.50
C PHE A 161 -2.26 -3.38 -1.13
N MET A 162 -3.45 -3.27 -0.54
CA MET A 162 -4.68 -3.80 -1.15
C MET A 162 -4.98 -3.18 -2.54
N ILE A 163 -4.69 -1.89 -2.73
CA ILE A 163 -4.89 -1.19 -4.01
C ILE A 163 -3.98 -1.76 -5.13
N PRO A 164 -2.64 -1.75 -5.03
CA PRO A 164 -1.77 -2.33 -6.06
C PRO A 164 -2.02 -3.82 -6.27
N THR A 165 -2.38 -4.57 -5.21
CA THR A 165 -2.76 -5.99 -5.34
C THR A 165 -4.00 -6.18 -6.23
N VAL A 166 -5.03 -5.36 -6.06
CA VAL A 166 -6.24 -5.42 -6.88
C VAL A 166 -5.94 -5.02 -8.32
N ILE A 167 -5.15 -3.95 -8.55
CA ILE A 167 -4.74 -3.52 -9.91
C ILE A 167 -4.02 -4.66 -10.64
N GLU A 168 -3.03 -5.27 -9.97
CA GLU A 168 -2.22 -6.36 -10.49
C GLU A 168 -3.07 -7.61 -10.79
N ASP A 169 -3.92 -8.04 -9.85
CA ASP A 169 -4.79 -9.20 -10.05
C ASP A 169 -5.82 -8.96 -11.16
N LEU A 170 -6.40 -7.75 -11.25
CA LEU A 170 -7.30 -7.38 -12.35
C LEU A 170 -6.61 -7.34 -13.72
N LYS A 171 -5.31 -7.05 -13.77
CA LYS A 171 -4.54 -7.08 -15.01
C LYS A 171 -4.07 -8.49 -15.41
N TYR A 172 -3.69 -9.34 -14.46
CA TYR A 172 -2.93 -10.56 -14.77
C TYR A 172 -3.45 -11.87 -14.17
N ARG A 173 -4.33 -11.84 -13.16
CA ARG A 173 -4.70 -13.06 -12.42
C ARG A 173 -6.01 -13.70 -12.89
N TRP A 174 -7.03 -12.90 -13.17
CA TRP A 174 -8.40 -13.42 -13.31
C TRP A 174 -8.68 -13.99 -14.70
N SER A 175 -7.94 -15.02 -15.09
CA SER A 175 -8.31 -15.91 -16.20
C SER A 175 -9.60 -16.68 -15.85
N PRO A 176 -10.34 -17.23 -16.83
CA PRO A 176 -11.53 -18.05 -16.59
C PRO A 176 -11.29 -19.18 -15.58
N GLU A 177 -10.12 -19.84 -15.63
CA GLU A 177 -9.77 -20.95 -14.75
C GLU A 177 -9.58 -20.50 -13.29
N GLU A 178 -8.82 -19.43 -13.05
CA GLU A 178 -8.61 -18.89 -11.70
C GLU A 178 -9.90 -18.27 -11.12
N VAL A 179 -10.76 -17.70 -11.97
CA VAL A 179 -12.09 -17.24 -11.56
C VAL A 179 -12.97 -18.44 -11.17
N LEU A 180 -13.11 -19.46 -12.03
CA LEU A 180 -13.88 -20.69 -11.75
C LEU A 180 -13.46 -21.35 -10.43
N LYS A 181 -12.15 -21.41 -10.18
CA LYS A 181 -11.54 -21.93 -8.94
C LYS A 181 -11.87 -21.07 -7.72
N CYS A 182 -11.85 -19.74 -7.84
CA CYS A 182 -12.17 -18.81 -6.75
C CYS A 182 -13.68 -18.58 -6.55
N THR A 183 -14.53 -19.07 -7.44
CA THR A 183 -16.01 -19.05 -7.32
C THR A 183 -16.61 -20.46 -7.23
N ALA A 184 -15.81 -21.49 -6.94
CA ALA A 184 -16.27 -22.88 -6.89
C ALA A 184 -17.45 -23.08 -5.92
N ASP A 185 -17.41 -22.41 -4.76
CA ASP A 185 -18.48 -22.44 -3.76
C ASP A 185 -19.60 -21.41 -4.03
N VAL A 186 -19.60 -20.71 -5.18
CA VAL A 186 -20.53 -19.62 -5.53
C VAL A 186 -21.28 -19.94 -6.84
N PRO A 187 -22.34 -20.78 -6.80
CA PRO A 187 -23.04 -21.26 -8.01
C PRO A 187 -23.57 -20.13 -8.91
N GLU A 188 -23.97 -19.01 -8.32
CA GLU A 188 -24.53 -17.84 -9.01
C GLU A 188 -23.53 -17.17 -9.97
N LEU A 189 -22.23 -17.33 -9.72
CA LEU A 189 -21.15 -16.76 -10.52
C LEU A 189 -20.54 -17.74 -11.52
N GLN A 190 -20.72 -19.05 -11.34
CA GLN A 190 -20.22 -20.09 -12.25
C GLN A 190 -20.84 -19.94 -13.66
N GLY A 191 -22.15 -19.70 -13.75
CA GLY A 191 -22.85 -19.55 -15.02
C GLY A 191 -22.41 -18.35 -15.87
N VAL A 192 -21.89 -17.28 -15.23
CA VAL A 192 -21.42 -16.07 -15.92
C VAL A 192 -20.19 -16.36 -16.79
N ILE A 193 -19.31 -17.26 -16.35
CA ILE A 193 -18.02 -17.50 -17.02
C ILE A 193 -18.24 -18.27 -18.33
N MET A 194 -19.18 -19.23 -18.35
CA MET A 194 -19.52 -19.98 -19.56
C MET A 194 -20.09 -19.10 -20.68
N THR A 195 -20.77 -18.00 -20.35
CA THR A 195 -21.27 -17.05 -21.36
C THR A 195 -20.19 -16.09 -21.86
N CYS A 196 -19.10 -15.89 -21.11
CA CYS A 196 -17.94 -15.09 -21.52
C CYS A 196 -16.96 -15.86 -22.43
N GLY A 197 -16.99 -17.19 -22.43
CA GLY A 197 -15.95 -18.04 -23.03
C GLY A 197 -16.09 -18.38 -24.53
N ASN A 198 -17.08 -17.84 -25.24
CA ASN A 198 -17.30 -18.13 -26.66
C ASN A 198 -17.01 -16.91 -27.54
N ASN A 199 -15.87 -16.93 -28.27
CA ASN A 199 -15.90 -16.61 -29.71
C ASN A 199 -14.64 -16.96 -30.52
N ASP A 200 -13.45 -17.11 -29.94
CA ASP A 200 -12.24 -17.45 -30.71
C ASP A 200 -11.57 -18.74 -30.23
N LYS A 201 -11.70 -19.79 -31.04
CA LYS A 201 -10.87 -20.99 -30.96
C LYS A 201 -9.58 -20.77 -31.73
N ASN A 202 -8.58 -20.20 -31.06
CA ASN A 202 -7.18 -20.42 -31.43
C ASN A 202 -6.49 -21.06 -30.23
N ASP A 203 -6.13 -22.33 -30.38
CA ASP A 203 -5.30 -23.05 -29.43
C ASP A 203 -3.86 -22.52 -29.53
N ASP A 204 -3.50 -21.51 -28.73
CA ASP A 204 -2.10 -21.18 -28.36
C ASP A 204 -2.08 -20.20 -27.15
N ASP A 205 -1.58 -20.70 -26.02
CA ASP A 205 -1.06 -20.05 -24.81
C ASP A 205 -1.63 -18.74 -24.21
N ASN A 206 -1.90 -18.83 -22.89
CA ASN A 206 -2.03 -17.77 -21.90
C ASN A 206 -3.27 -16.85 -21.98
N TRP A 207 -4.39 -17.31 -21.43
CA TRP A 207 -5.62 -16.52 -21.30
C TRP A 207 -5.41 -15.32 -20.36
N SER A 208 -5.45 -14.11 -20.92
CA SER A 208 -5.30 -12.86 -20.17
C SER A 208 -6.47 -12.63 -19.20
N SER A 209 -6.27 -11.84 -18.14
CA SER A 209 -7.34 -11.57 -17.16
C SER A 209 -8.58 -11.01 -17.85
N ILE A 210 -9.76 -11.55 -17.53
CA ILE A 210 -11.04 -11.13 -18.14
C ILE A 210 -11.40 -9.66 -17.83
N PHE A 211 -10.64 -8.98 -16.98
CA PHE A 211 -10.78 -7.55 -16.65
C PHE A 211 -9.65 -6.68 -17.21
N ALA A 212 -8.64 -7.25 -17.88
CA ALA A 212 -7.41 -6.55 -18.26
C ALA A 212 -7.64 -5.33 -19.17
N GLU A 213 -8.57 -5.44 -20.13
CA GLU A 213 -8.89 -4.39 -21.11
C GLU A 213 -9.76 -3.26 -20.54
N ILE A 214 -10.48 -3.50 -19.44
CA ILE A 214 -11.44 -2.55 -18.84
C ILE A 214 -10.88 -1.85 -17.59
N VAL A 215 -9.61 -2.07 -17.27
CA VAL A 215 -8.92 -1.50 -16.09
C VAL A 215 -7.74 -0.65 -16.54
N GLU A 216 -7.62 0.55 -16.00
CA GLU A 216 -6.54 1.48 -16.33
C GLU A 216 -6.02 2.20 -15.07
N VAL A 217 -4.69 2.31 -14.93
CA VAL A 217 -4.05 3.21 -13.96
C VAL A 217 -3.77 4.52 -14.69
N VAL A 218 -4.53 5.55 -14.36
CA VAL A 218 -4.49 6.82 -15.10
C VAL A 218 -3.32 7.69 -14.59
N PRO A 219 -2.71 8.56 -15.42
CA PRO A 219 -1.56 9.35 -14.97
C PRO A 219 -1.91 10.46 -13.96
N GLY A 220 -3.19 10.62 -13.59
CA GLY A 220 -3.69 11.59 -12.61
C GLY A 220 -4.59 10.96 -11.54
N GLU A 221 -5.58 11.72 -11.06
CA GLU A 221 -6.64 11.21 -10.16
C GLU A 221 -7.76 10.54 -10.96
N ALA A 222 -8.23 9.37 -10.51
CA ALA A 222 -9.26 8.58 -11.19
C ALA A 222 -10.58 9.33 -11.38
N ASP A 223 -10.94 10.23 -10.45
CA ASP A 223 -12.16 11.07 -10.51
C ASP A 223 -12.30 11.82 -11.84
N VAL A 224 -11.20 12.40 -12.34
CA VAL A 224 -11.19 13.20 -13.57
C VAL A 224 -11.51 12.33 -14.79
N TYR A 225 -10.92 11.13 -14.85
CA TYR A 225 -11.11 10.19 -15.95
C TYR A 225 -12.49 9.52 -15.87
N CYS A 226 -12.98 9.24 -14.65
CA CYS A 226 -14.35 8.80 -14.42
C CYS A 226 -15.37 9.82 -14.93
N ALA A 227 -15.13 11.11 -14.67
CA ALA A 227 -16.00 12.19 -15.14
C ALA A 227 -15.98 12.34 -16.67
N ILE A 228 -14.81 12.34 -17.30
CA ILE A 228 -14.66 12.42 -18.77
C ILE A 228 -15.34 11.21 -19.44
N ALA A 229 -15.03 9.99 -19.00
CA ALA A 229 -15.64 8.78 -19.53
C ALA A 229 -17.18 8.80 -19.38
N ALA A 230 -17.71 9.25 -18.23
CA ALA A 230 -19.14 9.38 -18.03
C ALA A 230 -19.80 10.47 -18.89
N ARG A 231 -19.12 11.62 -19.10
CA ARG A 231 -19.56 12.70 -20.00
C ARG A 231 -19.68 12.22 -21.44
N ASP A 232 -18.69 11.48 -21.91
CA ASP A 232 -18.57 11.08 -23.31
C ASP A 232 -19.43 9.84 -23.65
N SER A 233 -19.67 8.95 -22.67
CA SER A 233 -20.46 7.71 -22.83
C SER A 233 -21.90 7.77 -22.30
N GLY A 234 -22.22 8.76 -21.44
CA GLY A 234 -23.49 8.85 -20.71
C GLY A 234 -23.64 7.84 -19.56
N CYS A 235 -22.60 7.08 -19.21
CA CYS A 235 -22.65 6.04 -18.19
C CYS A 235 -22.69 6.58 -16.75
N ALA A 236 -23.05 5.74 -15.78
CA ALA A 236 -23.11 6.12 -14.37
C ALA A 236 -21.78 5.87 -13.64
N VAL A 237 -21.25 6.85 -12.92
CA VAL A 237 -20.04 6.68 -12.11
C VAL A 237 -20.37 6.00 -10.78
N LEU A 238 -19.79 4.84 -10.51
CA LEU A 238 -19.78 4.21 -9.18
C LEU A 238 -18.61 4.80 -8.38
N THR A 239 -18.89 5.44 -7.24
CA THR A 239 -17.84 6.06 -6.40
C THR A 239 -18.25 6.18 -4.91
N SER A 240 -17.25 6.40 -4.04
CA SER A 240 -17.43 6.82 -2.63
C SER A 240 -17.14 8.31 -2.40
N ASP A 241 -16.70 9.05 -3.42
CA ASP A 241 -16.53 10.50 -3.35
C ASP A 241 -17.77 11.25 -3.89
N SER A 242 -18.21 12.27 -3.14
CA SER A 242 -19.32 13.12 -3.54
C SER A 242 -18.88 14.26 -4.46
N ASP A 243 -17.57 14.52 -4.56
CA ASP A 243 -17.01 15.58 -5.42
C ASP A 243 -17.15 15.26 -6.92
N LEU A 244 -17.28 13.98 -7.28
CA LEU A 244 -17.65 13.52 -8.63
C LEU A 244 -19.00 14.07 -9.13
N LEU A 245 -19.91 14.49 -8.23
CA LEU A 245 -21.14 15.20 -8.63
C LEU A 245 -20.90 16.64 -9.13
N VAL A 246 -19.74 17.23 -8.82
CA VAL A 246 -19.38 18.62 -9.17
C VAL A 246 -18.73 18.70 -10.56
N HIS A 247 -18.03 17.65 -10.98
CA HIS A 247 -17.53 17.54 -12.35
C HIS A 247 -18.67 17.59 -13.39
N ASP A 248 -18.35 17.99 -14.61
CA ASP A 248 -19.29 17.89 -15.72
C ASP A 248 -19.37 16.44 -16.21
N LEU A 249 -20.45 15.75 -15.83
CA LEU A 249 -20.77 14.39 -16.28
C LEU A 249 -21.65 14.39 -17.55
N GLY A 250 -21.82 15.53 -18.21
CA GLY A 250 -22.75 15.68 -19.34
C GLY A 250 -24.22 15.60 -18.92
N ALA A 251 -25.12 15.52 -19.91
CA ALA A 251 -26.57 15.61 -19.69
C ALA A 251 -27.18 14.36 -19.03
N GLU A 252 -26.71 13.17 -19.41
CA GLU A 252 -27.25 11.89 -18.92
C GLU A 252 -26.41 11.23 -17.82
N GLY A 253 -25.15 11.66 -17.67
CA GLY A 253 -24.23 11.15 -16.66
C GLY A 253 -24.74 11.37 -15.23
N SER A 254 -24.27 10.50 -14.34
CA SER A 254 -24.81 10.38 -13.00
C SER A 254 -23.82 9.72 -12.07
N VAL A 255 -24.03 9.88 -10.76
CA VAL A 255 -23.27 9.17 -9.73
C VAL A 255 -24.17 8.17 -9.03
N ILE A 256 -23.64 6.98 -8.78
CA ILE A 256 -24.20 5.97 -7.89
C ILE A 256 -23.19 5.78 -6.77
N LEU A 257 -23.63 5.98 -5.53
CA LEU A 257 -22.74 5.85 -4.39
C LEU A 257 -22.53 4.38 -4.06
N PHE A 258 -21.28 3.94 -3.86
CA PHE A 258 -20.93 2.57 -3.48
C PHE A 258 -21.71 2.09 -2.23
N ASP A 259 -21.82 2.95 -1.21
CA ASP A 259 -22.62 2.70 -0.01
C ASP A 259 -24.12 2.51 -0.28
N SER A 260 -24.63 2.85 -1.47
CA SER A 260 -26.04 2.63 -1.84
C SER A 260 -26.30 1.28 -2.50
N ILE A 261 -25.25 0.60 -2.98
CA ILE A 261 -25.38 -0.66 -3.72
C ILE A 261 -25.68 -1.80 -2.75
N GLU A 262 -26.73 -2.56 -3.05
CA GLU A 262 -27.21 -3.68 -2.26
C GLU A 262 -27.94 -4.72 -3.13
N THR A 263 -28.05 -5.95 -2.62
CA THR A 263 -28.91 -6.97 -3.22
C THR A 263 -30.34 -6.46 -3.21
N GLY A 264 -31.00 -6.49 -4.37
CA GLY A 264 -32.38 -6.06 -4.51
C GLY A 264 -33.35 -7.25 -4.56
N ASP A 265 -34.54 -7.05 -4.01
CA ASP A 265 -35.66 -8.00 -4.10
C ASP A 265 -36.07 -8.20 -5.57
N ARG A 266 -36.38 -9.43 -6.01
CA ARG A 266 -36.87 -9.66 -7.38
C ARG A 266 -38.12 -8.83 -7.65
N LEU A 267 -38.21 -8.25 -8.85
CA LEU A 267 -39.41 -7.53 -9.27
C LEU A 267 -40.58 -8.53 -9.36
N PRO A 268 -41.79 -8.18 -8.88
CA PRO A 268 -42.91 -9.12 -8.81
C PRO A 268 -43.31 -9.77 -10.15
N ASN A 269 -42.97 -9.11 -11.26
CA ASN A 269 -43.29 -9.55 -12.62
C ASN A 269 -42.28 -10.56 -13.21
N GLU A 270 -41.21 -10.88 -12.48
CA GLU A 270 -40.11 -11.76 -12.93
C GLU A 270 -40.23 -13.19 -12.37
N ILE A 271 -41.42 -13.58 -11.90
CA ILE A 271 -41.77 -14.95 -11.55
C ILE A 271 -42.68 -15.50 -12.66
N PRO A 272 -42.20 -16.38 -13.55
CA PRO A 272 -43.07 -17.16 -14.43
C PRO A 272 -44.02 -18.01 -13.59
N GLU A 273 -45.32 -17.99 -13.89
CA GLU A 273 -46.29 -18.84 -13.18
C GLU A 273 -45.97 -20.33 -13.44
N GLY A 274 -45.35 -21.00 -12.47
CA GLY A 274 -45.17 -22.46 -12.45
C GLY A 274 -43.73 -22.98 -12.49
N GLU A 275 -42.71 -22.11 -12.60
CA GLU A 275 -41.31 -22.52 -12.41
C GLU A 275 -40.90 -22.36 -10.94
N GLU A 276 -40.17 -23.32 -10.38
CA GLU A 276 -39.49 -23.10 -9.10
C GLU A 276 -38.53 -21.91 -9.26
N PRO A 277 -38.41 -21.02 -8.26
CA PRO A 277 -37.55 -19.86 -8.38
C PRO A 277 -36.11 -20.36 -8.56
N ASP A 278 -35.56 -20.20 -9.76
CA ASP A 278 -34.14 -20.40 -10.01
C ASP A 278 -33.38 -19.50 -9.04
N THR A 279 -32.81 -20.10 -7.98
CA THR A 279 -32.28 -19.36 -6.82
C THR A 279 -30.98 -18.61 -7.15
N THR A 280 -30.50 -18.73 -8.39
CA THR A 280 -29.15 -18.32 -8.79
C THR A 280 -29.05 -16.90 -9.36
N SER A 281 -30.14 -16.29 -9.84
CA SER A 281 -30.04 -14.96 -10.46
C SER A 281 -29.86 -13.84 -9.42
N ILE A 282 -28.64 -13.30 -9.37
CA ILE A 282 -28.26 -12.11 -8.61
C ILE A 282 -29.09 -10.91 -9.09
N SER A 283 -29.52 -10.03 -8.19
CA SER A 283 -30.16 -8.77 -8.56
C SER A 283 -29.61 -7.63 -7.72
N ILE A 284 -29.18 -6.54 -8.37
CA ILE A 284 -28.47 -5.44 -7.72
C ILE A 284 -29.25 -4.14 -7.91
N ARG A 285 -29.62 -3.51 -6.79
CA ARG A 285 -30.21 -2.17 -6.77
C ARG A 285 -29.24 -1.15 -6.15
N ALA A 286 -29.38 0.10 -6.56
CA ALA A 286 -28.57 1.20 -6.07
C ALA A 286 -29.33 2.54 -6.11
N THR A 287 -28.70 3.60 -5.60
CA THR A 287 -29.29 4.95 -5.55
C THR A 287 -28.51 5.91 -6.44
N GLN A 288 -29.15 6.36 -7.52
CA GLN A 288 -28.60 7.29 -8.52
C GLN A 288 -28.88 8.76 -8.16
N LEU A 289 -27.84 9.59 -8.29
CA LEU A 289 -27.91 11.05 -8.29
C LEU A 289 -27.52 11.60 -9.66
N ARG A 290 -28.37 12.45 -10.25
CA ARG A 290 -28.10 13.15 -11.51
C ARG A 290 -27.93 14.65 -11.24
N PRO A 291 -26.72 15.23 -11.35
CA PRO A 291 -26.46 16.64 -11.04
C PRO A 291 -27.43 17.61 -11.72
N ALA A 292 -27.66 17.46 -13.03
CA ALA A 292 -28.60 18.29 -13.79
C ALA A 292 -30.07 18.16 -13.31
N THR A 293 -30.50 16.94 -12.96
CA THR A 293 -31.86 16.70 -12.44
C THR A 293 -32.04 17.29 -11.04
N VAL A 294 -31.02 17.16 -10.18
CA VAL A 294 -31.00 17.74 -8.83
C VAL A 294 -31.04 19.26 -8.90
N ALA A 295 -30.20 19.89 -9.74
CA ALA A 295 -30.18 21.33 -9.93
C ALA A 295 -31.55 21.86 -10.38
N LYS A 296 -32.17 21.20 -11.38
CA LYS A 296 -33.51 21.51 -11.87
C LYS A 296 -34.60 21.36 -10.79
N LYS A 297 -34.58 20.27 -10.00
CA LYS A 297 -35.54 20.04 -8.89
C LYS A 297 -35.42 21.10 -7.79
N LEU A 298 -34.20 21.56 -7.49
CA LEU A 298 -33.95 22.59 -6.48
C LEU A 298 -34.16 24.02 -7.03
N GLY A 299 -34.19 24.17 -8.36
CA GLY A 299 -34.32 25.45 -9.06
C GLY A 299 -33.09 26.34 -8.91
N VAL A 300 -31.90 25.77 -8.78
CA VAL A 300 -30.60 26.47 -8.69
C VAL A 300 -29.94 26.58 -10.06
N VAL A 301 -29.05 27.57 -10.23
CA VAL A 301 -28.40 27.88 -11.53
C VAL A 301 -27.61 26.68 -12.08
N SER A 302 -26.79 26.06 -11.23
CA SER A 302 -26.05 24.83 -11.55
C SER A 302 -25.78 24.01 -10.29
N PHE A 303 -25.37 22.76 -10.47
CA PHE A 303 -24.96 21.92 -9.35
C PHE A 303 -23.64 22.44 -8.72
N GLN A 304 -22.69 22.89 -9.54
CA GLN A 304 -21.43 23.47 -9.09
C GLN A 304 -21.64 24.72 -8.23
N ARG A 305 -22.66 25.53 -8.58
CA ARG A 305 -23.06 26.70 -7.79
C ARG A 305 -23.55 26.32 -6.40
N LEU A 306 -24.36 25.26 -6.30
CA LEU A 306 -24.84 24.69 -5.03
C LEU A 306 -23.68 24.12 -4.20
N ALA A 307 -22.79 23.34 -4.84
CA ALA A 307 -21.63 22.72 -4.22
C ALA A 307 -20.65 23.76 -3.64
N TYR A 308 -20.36 24.83 -4.39
CA TYR A 308 -19.55 25.95 -3.91
C TYR A 308 -20.16 26.64 -2.69
N GLU A 309 -21.47 26.92 -2.69
CA GLU A 309 -22.14 27.55 -1.54
C GLU A 309 -22.10 26.67 -0.29
N LEU A 310 -22.23 25.34 -0.45
CA LEU A 310 -22.08 24.37 0.65
C LEU A 310 -20.62 24.28 1.15
N ARG A 311 -19.62 24.24 0.25
CA ARG A 311 -18.19 24.26 0.63
C ARG A 311 -17.82 25.57 1.34
N ARG A 312 -18.43 26.69 0.95
CA ARG A 312 -18.24 28.03 1.54
C ARG A 312 -18.83 28.14 2.95
N ASP A 313 -19.98 27.51 3.22
CA ASP A 313 -20.71 27.65 4.48
C ASP A 313 -21.47 26.37 4.87
N SER A 314 -20.72 25.31 5.17
CA SER A 314 -21.25 23.98 5.55
C SER A 314 -22.00 23.94 6.89
N ARG A 315 -22.22 25.08 7.55
CA ARG A 315 -23.04 25.21 8.77
C ARG A 315 -24.36 25.95 8.53
N ALA A 316 -24.54 26.61 7.38
CA ALA A 316 -25.82 27.20 7.02
C ALA A 316 -26.89 26.14 6.79
N SER A 317 -28.15 26.51 6.95
CA SER A 317 -29.27 25.64 6.58
C SER A 317 -29.29 25.40 5.07
N PHE A 318 -29.74 24.21 4.66
CA PHE A 318 -29.79 23.85 3.25
C PHE A 318 -30.69 24.80 2.43
N SER A 319 -31.77 25.33 3.03
CA SER A 319 -32.62 26.35 2.40
C SER A 319 -31.88 27.65 2.13
N THR A 320 -31.03 28.13 3.04
CA THR A 320 -30.19 29.32 2.83
C THR A 320 -29.12 29.06 1.75
N ILE A 321 -28.53 27.86 1.72
CA ILE A 321 -27.56 27.46 0.69
C ILE A 321 -28.23 27.45 -0.70
N ILE A 322 -29.40 26.82 -0.82
CA ILE A 322 -30.22 26.85 -2.05
C ILE A 322 -30.53 28.29 -2.45
N GLN A 323 -31.00 29.15 -1.52
CA GLN A 323 -31.32 30.55 -1.83
C GLN A 323 -30.12 31.33 -2.39
N ARG A 324 -28.92 31.11 -1.85
CA ARG A 324 -27.67 31.70 -2.38
C ARG A 324 -27.31 31.16 -3.77
N ALA A 325 -27.59 29.88 -4.03
CA ALA A 325 -27.34 29.21 -5.31
C ALA A 325 -28.40 29.47 -6.40
N LYS A 326 -29.51 30.16 -6.07
CA LYS A 326 -30.53 30.64 -7.03
C LYS A 326 -30.20 31.97 -7.70
N SER A 327 -29.18 32.69 -7.22
CA SER A 327 -28.82 34.01 -7.72
C SER A 327 -28.11 33.95 -9.09
N ASP A 328 -28.86 34.12 -10.17
CA ASP A 328 -28.36 34.18 -11.56
C ASP A 328 -27.77 35.55 -11.97
N THR A 329 -27.12 36.25 -11.03
CA THR A 329 -26.52 37.57 -11.30
C THR A 329 -25.15 37.50 -11.98
N GLY A 330 -24.56 36.30 -12.11
CA GLY A 330 -23.22 36.09 -12.66
C GLY A 330 -22.07 36.66 -11.80
N VAL A 331 -22.37 37.28 -10.67
CA VAL A 331 -21.39 37.98 -9.82
C VAL A 331 -20.48 37.01 -9.09
N VAL A 332 -21.01 35.85 -8.66
CA VAL A 332 -20.22 34.89 -7.88
C VAL A 332 -19.39 34.00 -8.79
N GLU A 333 -19.94 33.67 -9.95
CA GLU A 333 -19.32 32.90 -11.03
C GLU A 333 -18.07 33.61 -11.56
N LYS A 334 -18.11 34.95 -11.64
CA LYS A 334 -16.97 35.82 -11.97
C LYS A 334 -16.02 36.09 -10.78
N SER A 335 -16.33 35.62 -9.58
CA SER A 335 -15.49 35.87 -8.40
C SER A 335 -14.25 34.96 -8.40
N ALA A 336 -13.10 35.51 -8.03
CA ALA A 336 -11.84 34.76 -7.96
C ALA A 336 -11.93 33.50 -7.06
N LYS A 337 -12.79 33.52 -6.02
CA LYS A 337 -13.01 32.37 -5.13
C LYS A 337 -13.78 31.24 -5.83
N TYR A 338 -14.78 31.55 -6.64
CA TYR A 338 -15.51 30.54 -7.42
C TYR A 338 -14.65 29.99 -8.55
N ILE A 339 -13.93 30.85 -9.27
CA ILE A 339 -12.99 30.43 -10.32
C ILE A 339 -11.91 29.51 -9.73
N SER A 340 -11.36 29.85 -8.57
CA SER A 340 -10.38 28.99 -7.89
C SER A 340 -10.96 27.67 -7.36
N PHE A 341 -12.26 27.58 -7.09
CA PHE A 341 -12.95 26.33 -6.77
C PHE A 341 -13.17 25.49 -8.03
N MET A 342 -13.64 26.11 -9.12
CA MET A 342 -13.93 25.43 -10.38
C MET A 342 -12.69 24.86 -11.07
N LYS A 343 -11.49 25.43 -10.84
CA LYS A 343 -10.22 24.86 -11.32
C LYS A 343 -9.95 23.42 -10.88
N GLU A 344 -10.55 22.96 -9.78
CA GLU A 344 -10.44 21.57 -9.31
C GLU A 344 -11.30 20.60 -10.13
N TYR A 345 -12.25 21.12 -10.92
CA TYR A 345 -13.26 20.36 -11.68
C TYR A 345 -13.22 20.66 -13.20
N ASP A 346 -12.19 21.37 -13.67
CA ASP A 346 -12.04 21.85 -15.06
C ASP A 346 -11.45 20.76 -15.98
N LEU A 347 -12.36 19.97 -16.59
CA LEU A 347 -12.03 18.83 -17.45
C LEU A 347 -11.35 19.24 -18.77
N ASP A 348 -11.59 20.46 -19.25
CA ASP A 348 -11.14 20.91 -20.59
C ASP A 348 -9.75 21.61 -20.53
N SER A 349 -9.14 21.62 -19.34
CA SER A 349 -7.79 22.15 -19.12
C SER A 349 -6.74 21.37 -19.93
N ASN A 350 -5.82 22.10 -20.60
CA ASN A 350 -4.82 21.52 -21.50
C ASN A 350 -3.97 20.39 -20.88
N GLU A 351 -3.75 20.40 -19.57
CA GLU A 351 -2.99 19.35 -18.86
C GLU A 351 -3.78 18.04 -18.79
N THR A 352 -5.09 18.11 -18.56
CA THR A 352 -6.02 16.97 -18.52
C THR A 352 -6.18 16.36 -19.92
N THR A 353 -6.43 17.20 -20.93
CA THR A 353 -6.57 16.76 -22.33
C THR A 353 -5.25 16.20 -22.89
N ALA A 354 -4.10 16.78 -22.54
CA ALA A 354 -2.79 16.25 -22.94
C ALA A 354 -2.40 14.96 -22.22
N ALA A 355 -2.87 14.75 -20.98
CA ALA A 355 -2.73 13.47 -20.28
C ALA A 355 -3.60 12.39 -20.93
N CYS A 356 -4.85 12.70 -21.29
CA CYS A 356 -5.72 11.82 -22.06
C CYS A 356 -5.13 11.47 -23.45
N ALA A 357 -4.50 12.43 -24.13
CA ALA A 357 -3.85 12.18 -25.42
C ALA A 357 -2.63 11.22 -25.35
N ARG A 358 -2.07 10.97 -24.17
CA ARG A 358 -0.98 9.99 -23.96
C ARG A 358 -1.48 8.57 -23.67
N ILE A 359 -2.78 8.38 -23.39
CA ILE A 359 -3.40 7.05 -23.21
C ILE A 359 -3.16 6.16 -24.42
N SER A 360 -3.04 6.75 -25.62
CA SER A 360 -2.89 6.03 -26.88
C SER A 360 -1.61 5.20 -27.05
N ASN A 361 -0.62 5.29 -26.14
CA ASN A 361 0.50 4.33 -26.02
C ASN A 361 1.42 4.64 -24.80
N PRO A 362 1.16 4.09 -23.61
CA PRO A 362 2.23 3.80 -22.66
C PRO A 362 2.97 2.54 -23.12
N SER A 363 4.27 2.61 -23.46
CA SER A 363 5.02 1.42 -23.85
C SER A 363 5.30 0.45 -22.70
N VAL A 364 4.96 0.83 -21.46
CA VAL A 364 5.08 0.03 -20.24
C VAL A 364 3.83 0.24 -19.39
N VAL A 365 3.15 -0.85 -19.01
CA VAL A 365 2.01 -0.82 -18.08
C VAL A 365 2.52 -0.89 -16.65
N VAL A 366 2.69 0.26 -15.99
CA VAL A 366 3.10 0.32 -14.58
C VAL A 366 1.89 -0.02 -13.69
N THR A 367 1.97 -1.10 -12.93
CA THR A 367 0.88 -1.54 -12.03
C THR A 367 0.93 -0.93 -10.63
N ASP A 368 2.10 -0.52 -10.14
CA ASP A 368 2.19 0.13 -8.84
C ASP A 368 1.87 1.65 -8.90
N PRO A 369 0.86 2.14 -8.15
CA PRO A 369 0.50 3.57 -8.17
C PRO A 369 1.57 4.53 -7.66
N LYS A 370 2.52 4.09 -6.82
CA LYS A 370 3.62 4.94 -6.32
C LYS A 370 4.71 5.07 -7.39
N LEU A 371 4.95 4.02 -8.15
CA LEU A 371 5.82 4.06 -9.30
C LEU A 371 5.19 4.88 -10.44
N ALA A 372 3.91 4.69 -10.75
CA ALA A 372 3.18 5.52 -11.73
C ALA A 372 3.25 7.02 -11.37
N GLU A 373 3.06 7.36 -10.09
CA GLU A 373 3.26 8.73 -9.58
C GLU A 373 4.69 9.24 -9.70
N LEU A 374 5.70 8.38 -9.57
CA LEU A 374 7.09 8.76 -9.77
C LEU A 374 7.37 9.04 -11.25
N TYR A 375 6.95 8.16 -12.18
CA TYR A 375 7.05 8.39 -13.63
C TYR A 375 6.38 9.69 -14.05
N ALA A 376 5.18 10.00 -13.55
CA ALA A 376 4.49 11.25 -13.85
C ALA A 376 5.29 12.51 -13.45
N GLN A 377 6.11 12.46 -12.40
CA GLN A 377 6.97 13.59 -11.99
C GLN A 377 8.18 13.80 -12.91
N TYR A 378 8.51 12.84 -13.77
CA TYR A 378 9.45 13.00 -14.88
C TYR A 378 8.73 13.36 -16.20
N GLU A 379 7.54 12.79 -16.45
CA GLU A 379 6.84 12.92 -17.72
C GLU A 379 5.93 14.16 -17.87
N LEU A 380 5.40 14.67 -16.76
CA LEU A 380 4.30 15.64 -16.76
C LEU A 380 4.63 16.86 -15.86
N PRO A 381 4.79 18.07 -16.44
CA PRO A 381 5.10 19.28 -15.69
C PRO A 381 4.15 19.59 -14.52
N ALA A 382 2.87 19.21 -14.64
CA ALA A 382 1.82 19.41 -13.63
C ALA A 382 2.12 18.75 -12.26
N PHE A 383 3.02 17.77 -12.20
CA PHE A 383 3.35 17.01 -10.99
C PHE A 383 4.72 17.35 -10.38
N THR A 384 5.54 18.17 -11.06
CA THR A 384 6.89 18.54 -10.61
C THR A 384 7.01 20.04 -10.36
N ALA A 385 7.55 20.43 -9.20
CA ALA A 385 7.98 21.81 -8.99
C ALA A 385 9.37 22.03 -9.63
N PRO A 386 9.67 23.21 -10.21
CA PRO A 386 11.01 23.51 -10.71
C PRO A 386 12.06 23.47 -9.60
N GLY A 387 13.17 22.77 -9.84
CA GLY A 387 14.28 22.65 -8.88
C GLY A 387 14.03 21.74 -7.68
N GLU A 388 12.87 21.07 -7.59
CA GLU A 388 12.60 20.08 -6.55
C GLU A 388 12.93 18.66 -7.04
N GLY A 389 13.39 17.81 -6.11
CA GLY A 389 13.50 16.37 -6.34
C GLY A 389 12.13 15.71 -6.51
N ALA A 390 12.08 14.54 -7.14
CA ALA A 390 10.83 13.79 -7.25
C ALA A 390 10.45 13.19 -5.89
N CYS A 391 9.17 13.24 -5.52
CA CYS A 391 8.67 12.80 -4.22
C CYS A 391 8.03 11.41 -4.31
N VAL A 392 8.39 10.52 -3.38
CA VAL A 392 7.71 9.22 -3.19
C VAL A 392 7.07 9.22 -1.79
N TYR A 393 5.84 8.72 -1.68
CA TYR A 393 5.06 8.74 -0.44
C TYR A 393 4.79 7.32 0.06
N LEU A 394 5.73 6.79 0.85
CA LEU A 394 5.67 5.40 1.31
C LEU A 394 4.49 5.19 2.28
N PRO A 395 3.68 4.13 2.11
CA PRO A 395 2.48 3.93 2.91
C PRO A 395 2.84 3.52 4.35
N ILE A 396 1.96 3.83 5.30
CA ILE A 396 2.17 3.45 6.70
C ILE A 396 1.89 1.96 6.87
N LEU A 397 2.94 1.17 7.11
CA LEU A 397 2.82 -0.25 7.46
C LEU A 397 2.38 -0.41 8.92
N ILE A 398 1.79 -1.56 9.26
CA ILE A 398 1.42 -1.88 10.64
C ILE A 398 2.68 -2.33 11.38
N GLU A 399 3.47 -1.35 11.83
CA GLU A 399 4.76 -1.52 12.52
C GLU A 399 4.71 -1.03 13.97
N ARG A 400 5.61 -1.55 14.81
CA ARG A 400 5.84 -1.01 16.16
C ARG A 400 6.44 0.41 16.10
N HIS A 401 5.73 1.39 16.64
CA HIS A 401 6.01 2.81 16.40
C HIS A 401 7.18 3.41 17.21
N ASP A 402 7.66 2.74 18.26
CA ASP A 402 8.79 3.15 19.10
C ASP A 402 10.15 2.75 18.51
N ARG A 403 10.21 1.71 17.67
CA ARG A 403 11.41 1.27 16.93
C ARG A 403 11.67 2.13 15.67
N ARG A 404 12.85 1.94 15.07
CA ARG A 404 13.26 2.50 13.77
C ARG A 404 12.20 2.21 12.71
N ALA A 405 12.00 3.10 11.75
CA ALA A 405 11.00 2.91 10.70
C ALA A 405 11.33 1.69 9.82
N VAL A 406 10.33 0.84 9.57
CA VAL A 406 10.50 -0.37 8.73
C VAL A 406 10.93 -0.05 7.30
N TRP A 407 10.57 1.13 6.78
CA TRP A 407 11.02 1.63 5.47
C TRP A 407 12.52 1.98 5.39
N MET A 408 13.25 1.88 6.50
CA MET A 408 14.72 1.82 6.45
C MET A 408 15.26 0.46 5.98
N GLN A 409 14.39 -0.54 5.79
CA GLN A 409 14.71 -1.78 5.08
C GLN A 409 14.39 -1.61 3.58
N GLY A 410 15.16 -2.29 2.73
CA GLY A 410 15.04 -2.19 1.27
C GLY A 410 15.35 -0.80 0.68
N ASP A 411 15.95 0.12 1.44
CA ASP A 411 16.25 1.48 0.98
C ASP A 411 17.27 1.51 -0.17
N GLU A 412 18.33 0.69 -0.11
CA GLU A 412 19.27 0.51 -1.23
C GLU A 412 18.58 -0.08 -2.49
N LEU A 413 17.60 -0.99 -2.34
CA LEU A 413 16.85 -1.55 -3.48
C LEU A 413 16.01 -0.48 -4.19
N ARG A 414 15.34 0.37 -3.40
CA ARG A 414 14.58 1.52 -3.95
C ARG A 414 15.52 2.57 -4.54
N LEU A 415 16.69 2.81 -3.93
CA LEU A 415 17.71 3.70 -4.48
C LEU A 415 18.23 3.22 -5.84
N ILE A 416 18.47 1.92 -6.02
CA ILE A 416 18.82 1.33 -7.32
C ILE A 416 17.68 1.57 -8.32
N ALA A 417 16.43 1.26 -7.94
CA ALA A 417 15.25 1.45 -8.81
C ALA A 417 15.08 2.92 -9.24
N TYR A 418 15.12 3.88 -8.30
CA TYR A 418 15.03 5.30 -8.62
C TYR A 418 16.18 5.80 -9.50
N SER A 419 17.38 5.25 -9.31
CA SER A 419 18.55 5.63 -10.12
C SER A 419 18.48 5.06 -11.53
N LEU A 420 18.02 3.81 -11.71
CA LEU A 420 17.76 3.22 -13.02
C LEU A 420 16.73 4.03 -13.81
N LEU A 421 15.58 4.34 -13.18
CA LEU A 421 14.56 5.19 -13.76
C LEU A 421 15.14 6.55 -14.20
N ASN A 422 15.92 7.19 -13.34
CA ASN A 422 16.56 8.47 -13.64
C ASN A 422 17.57 8.38 -14.80
N LEU A 423 18.32 7.28 -14.91
CA LEU A 423 19.28 7.06 -15.99
C LEU A 423 18.58 6.91 -17.36
N GLY A 424 17.36 6.38 -17.40
CA GLY A 424 16.51 6.32 -18.60
C GLY A 424 16.11 7.68 -19.19
N TYR A 425 16.40 8.79 -18.51
CA TYR A 425 16.16 10.14 -19.03
C TYR A 425 17.46 10.81 -19.51
N PRO A 426 17.41 11.67 -20.56
CA PRO A 426 18.56 12.49 -20.95
C PRO A 426 19.04 13.43 -19.83
N ALA A 427 20.36 13.65 -19.77
CA ALA A 427 21.02 14.54 -18.82
C ALA A 427 21.18 15.99 -19.35
N GLY A 428 21.64 16.91 -18.48
CA GLY A 428 21.92 18.31 -18.82
C GLY A 428 20.74 19.26 -18.57
N GLU A 429 20.90 20.55 -18.90
CA GLU A 429 19.92 21.62 -18.58
C GLU A 429 18.53 21.44 -19.23
N LYS A 430 18.46 20.70 -20.34
CA LYS A 430 17.20 20.32 -21.02
C LYS A 430 16.77 18.89 -20.70
N GLY A 431 17.57 18.18 -19.90
CA GLY A 431 17.30 16.82 -19.45
C GLY A 431 16.22 16.79 -18.38
N ARG A 432 15.63 15.61 -18.17
CA ARG A 432 14.58 15.40 -17.15
C ARG A 432 15.11 14.72 -15.88
N ARG A 433 16.41 14.40 -15.85
CA ARG A 433 17.09 13.83 -14.68
C ARG A 433 16.92 14.70 -13.43
N LYS A 434 16.71 14.04 -12.30
CA LYS A 434 16.70 14.62 -10.96
C LYS A 434 18.03 14.31 -10.26
N GLU A 435 18.43 15.15 -9.31
CA GLU A 435 19.58 14.88 -8.43
C GLU A 435 19.18 14.00 -7.23
N VAL A 436 17.93 14.12 -6.76
CA VAL A 436 17.42 13.45 -5.57
C VAL A 436 15.99 12.95 -5.75
N VAL A 437 15.67 11.83 -5.09
CA VAL A 437 14.29 11.43 -4.76
C VAL A 437 14.06 11.66 -3.27
N ILE A 438 12.86 12.12 -2.90
CA ILE A 438 12.49 12.47 -1.54
C ILE A 438 11.41 11.51 -1.04
N GLU A 439 11.80 10.52 -0.25
CA GLU A 439 10.88 9.59 0.40
C GLU A 439 10.22 10.24 1.61
N HIS A 440 8.90 10.35 1.59
CA HIS A 440 8.10 10.73 2.74
C HIS A 440 7.66 9.48 3.47
N MET A 441 8.22 9.25 4.66
CA MET A 441 7.95 8.10 5.51
C MET A 441 7.87 8.47 6.99
N ARG A 442 7.45 7.54 7.85
CA ARG A 442 7.51 7.71 9.30
C ARG A 442 8.98 7.90 9.74
N LYS A 443 9.24 8.88 10.60
CA LYS A 443 10.52 9.02 11.32
C LYS A 443 10.26 9.44 12.76
N GLY A 444 10.28 8.45 13.66
CA GLY A 444 9.83 8.63 15.04
C GLY A 444 8.32 8.91 15.08
N GLN A 445 7.94 10.06 15.63
CA GLN A 445 6.54 10.46 15.87
C GLN A 445 5.93 11.37 14.78
N ARG A 446 6.55 11.48 13.60
CA ARG A 446 6.04 12.30 12.48
C ARG A 446 6.30 11.65 11.13
N ILE A 447 5.57 12.07 10.10
CA ILE A 447 6.03 11.94 8.71
C ILE A 447 7.20 12.90 8.47
N ALA A 448 8.25 12.44 7.76
CA ALA A 448 9.40 13.27 7.43
C ALA A 448 9.92 12.95 6.02
N PRO A 449 10.43 13.96 5.27
CA PRO A 449 11.14 13.75 4.03
C PRO A 449 12.54 13.20 4.28
N ILE A 450 12.96 12.26 3.43
CA ILE A 450 14.27 11.62 3.42
C ILE A 450 14.80 11.71 1.99
N ALA A 451 15.79 12.57 1.77
CA ALA A 451 16.41 12.75 0.47
C ALA A 451 17.42 11.63 0.21
N LEU A 452 17.22 10.93 -0.91
CA LEU A 452 18.11 9.94 -1.49
C LEU A 452 18.78 10.57 -2.72
N THR A 453 20.10 10.76 -2.66
CA THR A 453 20.87 11.22 -3.83
C THR A 453 20.95 10.10 -4.85
N LEU A 454 20.52 10.38 -6.08
CA LEU A 454 20.49 9.39 -7.14
C LEU A 454 21.90 9.10 -7.66
N LEU A 455 22.11 7.84 -8.03
CA LEU A 455 23.42 7.28 -8.32
C LEU A 455 23.86 7.54 -9.76
N ALA A 456 25.17 7.68 -9.97
CA ALA A 456 25.74 7.60 -11.30
C ALA A 456 25.68 6.16 -11.84
N GLU A 457 25.72 6.00 -13.17
CA GLU A 457 25.61 4.71 -13.86
C GLU A 457 26.55 3.62 -13.29
N ARG A 458 27.84 3.95 -13.13
CA ARG A 458 28.85 3.06 -12.53
C ARG A 458 28.52 2.63 -11.09
N GLU A 459 27.87 3.49 -10.31
CA GLU A 459 27.46 3.18 -8.93
C GLU A 459 26.20 2.30 -8.89
N VAL A 460 25.34 2.39 -9.91
CA VAL A 460 24.22 1.47 -10.13
C VAL A 460 24.75 0.10 -10.55
N GLU A 461 25.66 0.03 -11.52
CA GLU A 461 26.32 -1.22 -11.92
C GLU A 461 26.92 -1.96 -10.71
N GLN A 462 27.71 -1.28 -9.89
CA GLN A 462 28.36 -1.87 -8.71
C GLN A 462 27.36 -2.41 -7.69
N ARG A 463 26.27 -1.68 -7.43
CA ARG A 463 25.23 -2.14 -6.49
C ARG A 463 24.39 -3.28 -7.05
N LEU A 464 24.08 -3.25 -8.34
CA LEU A 464 23.30 -4.29 -9.02
C LEU A 464 24.11 -5.59 -9.14
N GLU A 465 25.42 -5.49 -9.39
CA GLU A 465 26.38 -6.60 -9.38
C GLU A 465 26.52 -7.23 -7.98
N ALA A 466 26.64 -6.41 -6.93
CA ALA A 466 26.66 -6.88 -5.54
C ALA A 466 25.34 -7.55 -5.12
N PHE A 467 24.21 -6.99 -5.53
CA PHE A 467 22.87 -7.55 -5.32
C PHE A 467 22.71 -8.94 -5.98
N LEU A 468 23.12 -9.06 -7.26
CA LEU A 468 23.11 -10.34 -7.98
C LEU A 468 24.01 -11.38 -7.30
N ALA A 469 25.19 -10.98 -6.83
CA ALA A 469 26.07 -11.87 -6.07
C ALA A 469 25.43 -12.35 -4.76
N GLN A 470 24.74 -11.46 -4.03
CA GLN A 470 24.03 -11.81 -2.79
C GLN A 470 22.89 -12.82 -3.02
N ILE A 471 22.07 -12.65 -4.08
CA ILE A 471 21.06 -13.65 -4.41
C ILE A 471 21.70 -14.97 -4.83
N ASN A 472 22.69 -14.93 -5.74
CA ASN A 472 23.32 -16.15 -6.23
C ASN A 472 23.92 -16.97 -5.08
N ALA A 473 24.59 -16.33 -4.12
CA ALA A 473 25.12 -16.99 -2.92
C ALA A 473 24.04 -17.62 -2.02
N LEU A 474 22.85 -17.01 -1.91
CA LEU A 474 21.72 -17.64 -1.23
C LEU A 474 21.17 -18.81 -2.04
N VAL A 475 21.08 -18.70 -3.37
CA VAL A 475 20.54 -19.77 -4.25
C VAL A 475 21.44 -21.00 -4.23
N THR A 476 22.76 -20.84 -4.38
CA THR A 476 23.73 -21.96 -4.37
C THR A 476 24.13 -22.43 -2.97
N SER A 477 23.44 -22.00 -1.91
CA SER A 477 23.62 -22.57 -0.56
C SER A 477 23.21 -24.06 -0.56
N PRO A 478 24.01 -24.98 -0.01
CA PRO A 478 23.80 -26.43 -0.16
C PRO A 478 22.46 -26.95 0.39
N HIS A 479 21.78 -26.20 1.27
CA HIS A 479 20.44 -26.56 1.76
C HIS A 479 19.29 -26.25 0.77
N ASN A 480 19.58 -25.65 -0.39
CA ASN A 480 18.64 -25.57 -1.52
C ASN A 480 18.80 -26.71 -2.54
N ASP A 481 19.93 -27.43 -2.52
CA ASP A 481 20.32 -28.38 -3.60
C ASP A 481 19.78 -29.80 -3.38
N ASP A 482 19.31 -30.13 -2.16
CA ASP A 482 18.73 -31.44 -1.81
C ASP A 482 17.35 -31.74 -2.45
N VAL A 483 16.95 -30.99 -3.48
CA VAL A 483 15.83 -31.33 -4.39
C VAL A 483 16.30 -32.30 -5.48
N VAL A 484 17.00 -33.36 -5.07
CA VAL A 484 17.29 -34.51 -5.94
C VAL A 484 16.17 -35.53 -5.80
N GLY A 485 14.98 -35.11 -6.25
CA GLY A 485 13.75 -35.88 -6.31
C GLY A 485 12.78 -35.20 -7.28
N ASP A 486 12.33 -35.95 -8.29
CA ASP A 486 11.75 -35.48 -9.57
C ASP A 486 10.36 -34.82 -9.47
N GLU A 487 9.95 -34.37 -8.27
CA GLU A 487 8.60 -33.81 -7.97
C GLU A 487 8.65 -32.50 -7.15
N GLY A 488 9.83 -32.02 -6.73
CA GLY A 488 9.97 -31.03 -5.66
C GLY A 488 10.20 -29.56 -6.06
N ALA A 489 9.50 -29.00 -7.05
CA ALA A 489 9.73 -27.62 -7.50
C ALA A 489 9.69 -26.60 -6.34
N ARG A 490 10.73 -25.76 -6.22
CA ARG A 490 10.88 -24.74 -5.17
C ARG A 490 9.73 -23.74 -5.19
N ASP A 491 8.98 -23.61 -4.08
CA ASP A 491 7.99 -22.52 -3.94
C ASP A 491 8.70 -21.15 -3.98
N PRO A 492 8.47 -20.32 -5.01
CA PRO A 492 9.11 -19.00 -5.11
C PRO A 492 8.64 -18.07 -3.99
N ALA A 493 7.39 -18.20 -3.53
CA ALA A 493 6.84 -17.35 -2.50
C ALA A 493 7.52 -17.60 -1.15
N ALA A 494 7.74 -18.87 -0.77
CA ALA A 494 8.54 -19.25 0.38
C ALA A 494 9.99 -18.77 0.27
N PHE A 495 10.63 -18.94 -0.89
CA PHE A 495 12.00 -18.45 -1.12
C PHE A 495 12.13 -16.95 -0.89
N TRP A 496 11.29 -16.13 -1.53
CA TRP A 496 11.41 -14.68 -1.44
C TRP A 496 11.02 -14.14 -0.06
N ARG A 497 10.06 -14.76 0.65
CA ARG A 497 9.81 -14.47 2.07
C ARG A 497 11.05 -14.77 2.93
N SER A 498 11.74 -15.88 2.65
CA SER A 498 12.98 -16.27 3.34
C SER A 498 14.13 -15.31 3.05
N PHE A 499 14.30 -14.85 1.79
CA PHE A 499 15.24 -13.79 1.45
C PHE A 499 14.91 -12.50 2.23
N ALA A 500 13.65 -12.09 2.26
CA ALA A 500 13.26 -10.87 2.97
C ALA A 500 13.55 -10.95 4.47
N LEU A 501 13.40 -12.13 5.08
CA LEU A 501 13.82 -12.36 6.46
C LEU A 501 15.35 -12.29 6.62
N TYR A 502 16.12 -12.93 5.72
CA TYR A 502 17.59 -12.82 5.69
C TYR A 502 18.07 -11.37 5.64
N ASP A 503 17.52 -10.59 4.71
CA ASP A 503 17.88 -9.18 4.48
C ASP A 503 17.62 -8.32 5.73
N VAL A 504 16.55 -8.61 6.48
CA VAL A 504 16.29 -7.98 7.77
C VAL A 504 17.31 -8.44 8.83
N LEU A 505 17.49 -9.74 9.03
CA LEU A 505 18.33 -10.30 10.10
C LEU A 505 19.80 -9.93 9.96
N VAL A 506 20.36 -9.94 8.75
CA VAL A 506 21.78 -9.58 8.52
C VAL A 506 22.10 -8.13 8.91
N ARG A 507 21.08 -7.24 8.89
CA ARG A 507 21.16 -5.83 9.33
C ARG A 507 20.81 -5.61 10.80
N MET A 508 20.39 -6.64 11.54
CA MET A 508 20.16 -6.57 12.98
C MET A 508 21.43 -6.89 13.75
N GLU A 509 21.66 -6.17 14.85
CA GLU A 509 22.69 -6.49 15.85
C GLU A 509 22.44 -7.91 16.39
N ARG A 510 23.50 -8.66 16.71
CA ARG A 510 23.40 -10.08 17.09
C ARG A 510 22.49 -10.31 18.29
N GLU A 511 22.53 -9.41 19.27
CA GLU A 511 21.73 -9.45 20.49
C GLU A 511 20.24 -9.12 20.27
N GLU A 512 19.88 -8.50 19.13
CA GLU A 512 18.49 -8.24 18.75
C GLU A 512 17.88 -9.36 17.89
N ARG A 513 18.68 -10.32 17.40
CA ARG A 513 18.20 -11.42 16.54
C ARG A 513 17.36 -12.41 17.36
N PRO A 514 16.19 -12.86 16.87
CA PRO A 514 15.48 -13.97 17.52
C PRO A 514 16.26 -15.28 17.32
N SER A 515 16.31 -16.12 18.35
CA SER A 515 17.02 -17.41 18.28
C SER A 515 16.42 -18.36 17.24
N VAL A 516 17.18 -19.39 16.84
CA VAL A 516 16.79 -20.45 15.90
C VAL A 516 15.36 -20.95 16.15
N GLY A 517 15.05 -21.35 17.39
CA GLY A 517 13.72 -21.84 17.78
C GLY A 517 12.61 -20.78 17.70
N LYS A 518 12.92 -19.50 17.95
CA LYS A 518 11.96 -18.39 17.77
C LYS A 518 11.69 -18.12 16.29
N LEU A 519 12.72 -18.11 15.45
CA LEU A 519 12.54 -17.94 14.01
C LEU A 519 11.80 -19.11 13.38
N ARG A 520 12.09 -20.36 13.78
CA ARG A 520 11.30 -21.55 13.42
C ARG A 520 9.80 -21.34 13.71
N ARG A 521 9.46 -20.98 14.95
CA ARG A 521 8.06 -20.69 15.33
C ARG A 521 7.47 -19.52 14.55
N PHE A 522 8.25 -18.48 14.27
CA PHE A 522 7.80 -17.37 13.42
C PHE A 522 7.50 -17.82 11.98
N LEU A 523 8.32 -18.70 11.39
CA LEU A 523 8.07 -19.26 10.06
C LEU A 523 6.90 -20.25 10.02
N GLU A 524 6.61 -20.95 11.11
CA GLU A 524 5.51 -21.92 11.19
C GLU A 524 4.17 -21.28 11.59
N GLN A 525 4.20 -20.34 12.54
CA GLN A 525 3.01 -19.83 13.24
C GLN A 525 2.76 -18.33 12.98
N GLY A 526 3.74 -17.61 12.41
CA GLY A 526 3.72 -16.16 12.22
C GLY A 526 4.14 -15.33 13.44
N TYR A 527 4.54 -15.97 14.55
CA TYR A 527 5.01 -15.32 15.77
C TYR A 527 5.98 -16.21 16.57
N CYS A 528 6.91 -15.61 17.31
CA CYS A 528 7.99 -16.30 18.01
C CYS A 528 7.57 -16.99 19.33
N GLY A 529 6.50 -16.52 19.97
CA GLY A 529 6.12 -16.88 21.34
C GLY A 529 4.80 -17.63 21.48
N GLU A 530 4.16 -17.55 22.65
CA GLU A 530 2.82 -18.12 22.91
C GLU A 530 1.66 -17.24 22.40
N LYS A 531 1.98 -16.02 21.99
CA LYS A 531 1.06 -14.97 21.55
C LYS A 531 1.76 -14.13 20.49
N LEU A 532 0.99 -13.44 19.66
CA LEU A 532 1.50 -12.50 18.66
C LEU A 532 1.90 -11.19 19.36
N GLU A 533 3.19 -10.84 19.35
CA GLU A 533 3.71 -9.63 19.97
C GLU A 533 4.06 -8.54 18.96
N TRP A 534 4.29 -7.32 19.45
CA TRP A 534 4.59 -6.17 18.59
C TRP A 534 5.95 -6.26 17.87
N ASP A 535 6.87 -7.08 18.36
CA ASP A 535 8.13 -7.34 17.65
C ASP A 535 7.93 -8.34 16.49
N ASP A 536 7.05 -9.33 16.61
CA ASP A 536 6.64 -10.18 15.47
C ASP A 536 5.94 -9.33 14.40
N ILE A 537 5.02 -8.45 14.83
CA ILE A 537 4.31 -7.52 13.95
C ILE A 537 5.28 -6.57 13.23
N HIS A 538 6.32 -6.09 13.93
CA HIS A 538 7.37 -5.27 13.34
C HIS A 538 8.23 -6.06 12.34
N LEU A 539 8.60 -7.31 12.66
CA LEU A 539 9.37 -8.18 11.77
C LEU A 539 8.61 -8.47 10.46
N HIS A 540 7.32 -8.79 10.53
CA HIS A 540 6.44 -8.88 9.34
C HIS A 540 6.46 -7.60 8.51
N ALA A 541 6.34 -6.43 9.14
CA ALA A 541 6.36 -5.14 8.45
C ALA A 541 7.74 -4.80 7.84
N GLN A 542 8.84 -5.26 8.44
CA GLN A 542 10.19 -5.16 7.86
C GLN A 542 10.31 -6.03 6.60
N MET A 543 9.85 -7.30 6.65
CA MET A 543 9.84 -8.20 5.48
C MET A 543 8.98 -7.65 4.35
N GLN A 544 7.80 -7.09 4.66
CA GLN A 544 6.92 -6.43 3.69
C GLN A 544 7.60 -5.22 3.02
N ALA A 545 8.36 -4.42 3.77
CA ALA A 545 9.11 -3.30 3.19
C ALA A 545 10.20 -3.77 2.21
N VAL A 546 10.90 -4.88 2.51
CA VAL A 546 11.90 -5.49 1.60
C VAL A 546 11.22 -6.04 0.35
N LEU A 547 10.17 -6.85 0.48
CA LEU A 547 9.44 -7.46 -0.63
C LEU A 547 8.83 -6.40 -1.58
N TYR A 548 8.23 -5.35 -1.04
CA TYR A 548 7.74 -4.24 -1.84
C TYR A 548 8.87 -3.48 -2.56
N SER A 549 10.03 -3.33 -1.90
CA SER A 549 11.20 -2.69 -2.53
C SER A 549 11.76 -3.54 -3.68
N PHE A 550 11.71 -4.88 -3.59
CA PHE A 550 11.98 -5.76 -4.73
C PHE A 550 10.96 -5.59 -5.85
N ARG A 551 9.68 -5.42 -5.53
CA ARG A 551 8.64 -5.20 -6.55
C ARG A 551 8.88 -3.91 -7.32
N MET A 552 9.18 -2.81 -6.63
CA MET A 552 9.53 -1.54 -7.27
C MET A 552 10.76 -1.68 -8.18
N LEU A 553 11.79 -2.40 -7.73
CA LEU A 553 12.99 -2.68 -8.54
C LEU A 553 12.67 -3.54 -9.77
N LYS A 554 11.86 -4.59 -9.63
CA LYS A 554 11.40 -5.44 -10.73
C LYS A 554 10.63 -4.65 -11.80
N GLU A 555 9.64 -3.84 -11.41
CA GLU A 555 8.87 -3.05 -12.37
C GLU A 555 9.74 -2.04 -13.13
N VAL A 556 10.69 -1.36 -12.46
CA VAL A 556 11.63 -0.47 -13.16
C VAL A 556 12.58 -1.25 -14.08
N LEU A 557 13.11 -2.40 -13.64
CA LEU A 557 14.01 -3.22 -14.46
C LEU A 557 13.34 -3.71 -15.75
N VAL A 558 12.11 -4.25 -15.64
CA VAL A 558 11.32 -4.70 -16.81
C VAL A 558 11.02 -3.52 -17.74
N ALA A 559 10.54 -2.39 -17.20
CA ALA A 559 10.31 -1.16 -17.97
C ALA A 559 11.57 -0.68 -18.72
N THR A 560 12.74 -0.86 -18.12
CA THR A 560 14.04 -0.45 -18.70
C THR A 560 14.52 -1.45 -19.75
N GLU A 561 14.23 -2.74 -19.59
CA GLU A 561 14.54 -3.80 -20.56
C GLU A 561 13.64 -3.73 -21.81
N GLU A 562 12.37 -3.37 -21.65
CA GLU A 562 11.46 -3.11 -22.78
C GLU A 562 11.86 -1.84 -23.54
N SER A 563 12.31 -0.80 -22.82
CA SER A 563 12.69 0.51 -23.35
C SER A 563 14.19 0.63 -23.66
N MET A 564 14.81 -0.40 -24.26
CA MET A 564 16.26 -0.49 -24.56
C MET A 564 16.78 0.54 -25.58
N GLU A 565 16.77 1.82 -25.20
CA GLU A 565 17.41 2.92 -25.91
C GLU A 565 18.94 2.89 -25.76
N THR A 566 19.61 3.69 -26.59
CA THR A 566 21.07 3.87 -26.64
C THR A 566 21.66 4.60 -25.41
N LEU A 567 20.87 4.83 -24.35
CA LEU A 567 21.23 5.63 -23.17
C LEU A 567 22.05 4.89 -22.10
N PHE A 568 22.07 3.56 -22.13
CA PHE A 568 22.81 2.73 -21.17
C PHE A 568 24.12 2.17 -21.77
N GLY A 569 25.12 1.92 -20.93
CA GLY A 569 26.29 1.13 -21.26
C GLY A 569 25.99 -0.37 -21.45
N GLU A 570 26.87 -1.09 -22.14
CA GLU A 570 26.71 -2.53 -22.39
C GLU A 570 26.69 -3.35 -21.09
N LYS A 571 27.58 -3.03 -20.14
CA LYS A 571 27.64 -3.72 -18.84
C LYS A 571 26.34 -3.53 -18.05
N LEU A 572 25.81 -2.31 -17.98
CA LEU A 572 24.55 -2.07 -17.27
C LEU A 572 23.38 -2.82 -17.91
N ARG A 573 23.27 -2.88 -19.25
CA ARG A 573 22.26 -3.72 -19.93
C ARG A 573 22.36 -5.19 -19.54
N GLU A 574 23.57 -5.76 -19.55
CA GLU A 574 23.79 -7.16 -19.16
C GLU A 574 23.36 -7.43 -17.70
N LEU A 575 23.66 -6.50 -16.78
CA LEU A 575 23.23 -6.59 -15.38
C LEU A 575 21.72 -6.45 -15.21
N ILE A 576 21.05 -5.58 -15.99
CA ILE A 576 19.59 -5.44 -16.01
C ILE A 576 18.94 -6.75 -16.44
N CYS A 577 19.33 -7.34 -17.58
CA CYS A 577 18.76 -8.61 -18.05
C CYS A 577 18.95 -9.74 -17.04
N LYS A 578 20.13 -9.82 -16.39
CA LYS A 578 20.37 -10.79 -15.29
C LYS A 578 19.44 -10.54 -14.11
N ALA A 579 19.23 -9.29 -13.71
CA ALA A 579 18.38 -8.93 -12.59
C ALA A 579 16.88 -9.18 -12.88
N VAL A 580 16.40 -8.93 -14.10
CA VAL A 580 15.04 -9.32 -14.53
C VAL A 580 14.91 -10.85 -14.51
N GLY A 581 15.89 -11.58 -15.02
CA GLY A 581 15.93 -13.04 -14.98
C GLY A 581 15.79 -13.60 -13.56
N VAL A 582 16.56 -13.07 -12.61
CA VAL A 582 16.51 -13.46 -11.19
C VAL A 582 15.19 -13.06 -10.52
N LEU A 583 14.65 -11.88 -10.81
CA LEU A 583 13.40 -11.38 -10.22
C LEU A 583 12.14 -11.91 -10.93
N ARG A 584 12.27 -12.75 -11.97
CA ARG A 584 11.15 -13.32 -12.74
C ARG A 584 10.13 -13.98 -11.82
N ASP A 585 10.60 -14.83 -10.92
CA ASP A 585 9.76 -15.61 -10.00
C ASP A 585 9.48 -14.87 -8.68
N LEU A 586 9.77 -13.56 -8.60
CA LEU A 586 9.34 -12.72 -7.47
C LEU A 586 7.80 -12.79 -7.34
N PRO A 587 7.26 -13.22 -6.19
CA PRO A 587 5.83 -13.37 -5.97
C PRO A 587 5.05 -12.07 -6.19
N TRP A 588 3.78 -12.25 -6.54
CA TRP A 588 2.81 -11.17 -6.72
C TRP A 588 2.52 -10.43 -5.41
N MET A 589 1.96 -9.22 -5.48
CA MET A 589 1.64 -8.40 -4.32
C MET A 589 0.67 -9.10 -3.36
N ARG A 590 -0.28 -9.88 -3.88
CA ARG A 590 -1.17 -10.75 -3.07
C ARG A 590 -0.42 -11.78 -2.23
N ASP A 591 0.75 -12.24 -2.69
CA ASP A 591 1.53 -13.35 -2.13
C ASP A 591 2.62 -12.87 -1.14
N THR A 592 3.04 -11.62 -1.29
CA THR A 592 3.92 -10.90 -0.36
C THR A 592 3.15 -10.20 0.76
N ALA A 593 1.90 -9.78 0.51
CA ALA A 593 1.00 -9.17 1.49
C ALA A 593 0.03 -10.18 2.17
N GLN A 594 0.35 -11.48 2.14
CA GLN A 594 -0.45 -12.52 2.80
C GLN A 594 -0.48 -12.34 4.34
N ARG A 595 -1.38 -13.09 5.00
CA ARG A 595 -1.54 -13.04 6.46
C ARG A 595 -0.25 -13.42 7.17
N ARG A 596 -0.19 -13.03 8.45
CA ARG A 596 0.79 -13.49 9.46
C ARG A 596 0.58 -14.97 9.86
N GLY A 597 0.30 -15.84 8.87
CA GLY A 597 0.44 -17.28 9.03
C GLY A 597 1.88 -17.71 8.73
N GLY A 598 2.17 -18.99 8.88
CA GLY A 598 3.48 -19.52 8.52
C GLY A 598 3.80 -19.38 7.02
N ILE A 599 5.10 -19.33 6.70
CA ILE A 599 5.66 -19.19 5.35
C ILE A 599 5.20 -20.31 4.39
N GLY A 600 4.71 -21.45 4.90
CA GLY A 600 4.30 -22.60 4.11
C GLY A 600 2.83 -23.04 4.25
N GLY A 601 1.95 -22.21 4.83
CA GLY A 601 0.61 -22.64 5.23
C GLY A 601 0.64 -23.63 6.41
N ASP A 602 -0.52 -24.22 6.75
CA ASP A 602 -0.67 -25.07 7.95
C ASP A 602 0.09 -26.41 7.89
N GLU A 603 0.76 -26.77 6.77
CA GLU A 603 1.28 -28.14 6.53
C GLU A 603 2.80 -28.26 6.29
N ASN A 604 3.56 -27.19 6.02
CA ASN A 604 4.97 -27.30 5.59
C ASN A 604 6.01 -26.97 6.69
N VAL A 605 5.98 -27.74 7.79
CA VAL A 605 6.93 -27.64 8.92
C VAL A 605 8.38 -27.95 8.50
N GLU A 606 8.57 -28.92 7.60
CA GLU A 606 9.88 -29.34 7.13
C GLU A 606 10.54 -28.28 6.21
N GLY A 607 9.75 -27.55 5.41
CA GLY A 607 10.25 -26.39 4.66
C GLY A 607 10.72 -25.26 5.58
N ALA A 608 9.97 -24.95 6.65
CA ALA A 608 10.37 -23.95 7.64
C ALA A 608 11.69 -24.32 8.33
N ARG A 609 11.92 -25.61 8.61
CA ARG A 609 13.18 -26.12 9.17
C ARG A 609 14.39 -25.78 8.31
N ARG A 610 14.36 -26.18 7.04
CA ARG A 610 15.49 -26.02 6.11
C ARG A 610 15.81 -24.55 5.84
N VAL A 611 14.77 -23.72 5.75
CA VAL A 611 14.93 -22.26 5.65
C VAL A 611 15.71 -21.71 6.83
N VAL A 612 15.32 -22.04 8.07
CA VAL A 612 16.02 -21.54 9.26
C VAL A 612 17.47 -22.02 9.30
N GLU A 613 17.72 -23.31 9.06
CA GLU A 613 19.07 -23.88 9.09
C GLU A 613 19.98 -23.22 8.02
N GLY A 614 19.47 -22.98 6.81
CA GLY A 614 20.18 -22.20 5.78
C GLY A 614 20.41 -20.73 6.13
N LEU A 615 19.45 -20.07 6.79
CA LEU A 615 19.60 -18.68 7.25
C LEU A 615 20.72 -18.52 8.28
N PHE A 616 20.77 -19.37 9.30
CA PHE A 616 21.80 -19.29 10.36
C PHE A 616 23.20 -19.64 9.83
N SER A 617 23.29 -20.60 8.90
CA SER A 617 24.53 -20.88 8.17
C SER A 617 25.08 -19.64 7.47
N LEU A 618 24.23 -18.89 6.74
CA LEU A 618 24.62 -17.65 6.05
C LEU A 618 24.92 -16.47 6.97
N LEU A 619 24.37 -16.45 8.18
CA LEU A 619 24.68 -15.46 9.21
C LEU A 619 25.99 -15.76 9.97
N ASN A 620 26.66 -16.88 9.65
CA ASN A 620 27.81 -17.43 10.36
C ASN A 620 27.53 -17.62 11.86
N GLU A 621 26.36 -18.16 12.18
CA GLU A 621 25.93 -18.49 13.54
C GLU A 621 25.90 -20.01 13.69
N GLU A 622 26.98 -20.58 14.25
CA GLU A 622 27.01 -21.99 14.65
C GLU A 622 25.91 -22.24 15.69
N GLY A 623 25.01 -23.18 15.41
CA GLY A 623 23.85 -23.43 16.25
C GLY A 623 24.24 -23.99 17.62
N GLU A 624 23.96 -23.24 18.69
CA GLU A 624 23.94 -23.81 20.04
C GLU A 624 22.87 -24.90 20.11
N ALA A 625 23.31 -26.15 20.21
CA ALA A 625 22.44 -27.30 20.33
C ALA A 625 21.63 -27.22 21.63
N GLU A 626 20.36 -27.63 21.58
CA GLU A 626 19.46 -27.60 22.73
C GLU A 626 20.00 -28.48 23.88
N GLU A 627 20.28 -27.86 25.04
CA GLU A 627 20.37 -28.61 26.29
C GLU A 627 18.98 -29.17 26.63
N LEU A 628 18.76 -30.43 26.26
CA LEU A 628 17.63 -31.24 26.73
C LEU A 628 17.74 -31.41 28.25
N GLY A 629 17.08 -30.51 28.98
CA GLY A 629 16.92 -30.61 30.43
C GLY A 629 16.10 -31.85 30.82
N THR A 630 16.78 -32.97 31.09
CA THR A 630 16.16 -34.14 31.71
C THR A 630 16.08 -33.97 33.22
N ASP A 631 14.90 -33.61 33.72
CA ASP A 631 14.55 -33.72 35.13
C ASP A 631 14.66 -35.18 35.61
N SER A 632 15.42 -35.42 36.68
CA SER A 632 15.25 -36.59 37.55
C SER A 632 15.82 -36.31 38.95
N ILE A 633 15.03 -36.67 39.96
CA ILE A 633 15.25 -36.34 41.38
C ILE A 633 15.74 -37.60 42.13
N GLN A 634 16.46 -37.38 43.26
CA GLN A 634 17.11 -38.37 44.15
C GLN A 634 18.49 -38.85 43.64
N GLY A 635 19.51 -39.04 44.46
CA GLY A 635 19.69 -38.86 45.91
C GLY A 635 21.15 -39.20 46.29
N PRO A 636 21.72 -38.73 47.42
CA PRO A 636 23.17 -38.63 47.56
C PRO A 636 23.82 -39.83 48.27
N ASP A 637 25.01 -40.26 47.83
CA ASP A 637 26.05 -40.75 48.76
C ASP A 637 27.50 -40.74 48.21
N ARG A 638 28.40 -40.24 49.08
CA ARG A 638 29.80 -40.66 49.35
C ARG A 638 30.94 -40.69 48.30
N LEU A 639 31.96 -39.91 48.68
CA LEU A 639 33.40 -40.25 48.83
C LEU A 639 34.34 -40.20 47.61
N SER A 640 35.32 -39.27 47.72
CA SER A 640 36.78 -39.39 47.44
C SER A 640 37.27 -40.46 46.44
N VAL A 641 38.19 -40.13 45.53
CA VAL A 641 39.63 -39.96 45.84
C VAL A 641 40.38 -39.11 44.79
N SER A 642 41.46 -38.45 45.22
CA SER A 642 42.34 -37.61 44.39
C SER A 642 43.38 -38.41 43.58
N SER A 643 43.79 -37.94 42.39
CA SER A 643 45.21 -37.94 41.99
C SER A 643 45.57 -37.06 40.77
N ARG A 644 46.28 -35.96 41.05
CA ARG A 644 47.50 -35.44 40.39
C ARG A 644 47.66 -35.37 38.84
N SER A 645 47.95 -34.14 38.41
CA SER A 645 48.66 -33.64 37.19
C SER A 645 50.17 -34.03 37.14
N PRO A 646 51.07 -33.45 36.30
CA PRO A 646 50.95 -32.56 35.10
C PRO A 646 51.96 -32.90 33.93
N ASN A 647 52.13 -31.94 32.98
CA ASN A 647 53.24 -31.77 31.98
C ASN A 647 53.19 -32.67 30.72
N ASP A 648 53.70 -32.29 29.53
CA ASP A 648 54.55 -31.15 29.08
C ASP A 648 54.25 -30.76 27.59
N PRO A 649 54.97 -29.86 26.86
CA PRO A 649 54.34 -28.99 25.85
C PRO A 649 54.97 -29.03 24.43
N GLY A 650 54.48 -28.15 23.55
CA GLY A 650 55.04 -27.87 22.22
C GLY A 650 54.26 -28.50 21.07
N ASN A 651 54.22 -27.93 19.86
CA ASN A 651 54.96 -26.77 19.36
C ASN A 651 54.10 -25.94 18.38
N VAL A 652 54.48 -24.67 18.22
CA VAL A 652 53.90 -23.74 17.24
C VAL A 652 54.27 -24.16 15.82
N ASN A 653 53.33 -24.08 14.88
CA ASN A 653 53.61 -23.52 13.56
C ASN A 653 52.36 -22.98 12.88
N SER A 654 52.53 -21.82 12.26
CA SER A 654 51.49 -20.99 11.65
C SER A 654 51.39 -21.20 10.15
N SER A 655 50.17 -21.19 9.60
CA SER A 655 49.94 -20.78 8.21
C SER A 655 48.54 -20.18 8.05
N THR A 656 48.50 -18.85 7.93
CA THR A 656 47.55 -18.06 7.11
C THR A 656 46.13 -18.63 6.95
N GLY A 657 45.20 -18.17 7.79
CA GLY A 657 43.78 -18.21 7.47
C GLY A 657 43.40 -17.05 6.55
N GLU A 658 42.86 -17.35 5.38
CA GLU A 658 42.08 -16.38 4.60
C GLU A 658 40.64 -16.40 5.16
N ALA A 659 40.34 -15.47 6.05
CA ALA A 659 38.97 -15.22 6.47
C ALA A 659 38.25 -14.49 5.32
N GLY A 660 37.27 -15.14 4.71
CA GLY A 660 36.37 -14.48 3.76
C GLY A 660 35.47 -13.48 4.48
N ASP A 661 35.78 -12.19 4.37
CA ASP A 661 34.93 -11.12 4.91
C ASP A 661 33.55 -11.16 4.23
N VAL A 662 32.51 -11.54 4.99
CA VAL A 662 31.12 -11.39 4.56
C VAL A 662 30.78 -9.90 4.54
N TRP A 663 30.70 -9.34 3.33
CA TRP A 663 30.39 -7.92 3.11
C TRP A 663 28.94 -7.60 3.47
N VAL A 664 28.72 -7.05 4.66
CA VAL A 664 27.45 -6.42 5.06
C VAL A 664 27.35 -5.04 4.41
N LEU A 665 26.26 -4.77 3.66
CA LEU A 665 25.98 -3.43 3.13
C LEU A 665 25.73 -2.43 4.27
N THR A 666 26.76 -1.67 4.63
CA THR A 666 26.68 -0.65 5.69
C THR A 666 26.33 0.73 5.12
N SER A 667 25.19 1.28 5.57
CA SER A 667 24.75 2.63 5.19
C SER A 667 25.67 3.70 5.78
N THR A 668 26.51 4.35 4.97
CA THR A 668 27.38 5.46 5.42
C THR A 668 26.76 6.84 5.18
N LEU A 669 25.80 7.23 6.02
CA LEU A 669 25.39 8.64 6.12
C LEU A 669 26.55 9.52 6.67
N PRO A 670 26.82 10.69 6.09
CA PRO A 670 27.99 11.49 6.46
C PRO A 670 27.90 12.07 7.88
N LYS A 671 28.92 11.77 8.70
CA LYS A 671 29.05 12.29 10.07
C LYS A 671 29.07 13.82 10.10
N SER A 672 28.17 14.42 10.87
CA SER A 672 28.07 15.88 11.02
C SER A 672 29.35 16.48 11.63
N LYS A 673 30.13 17.20 10.82
CA LYS A 673 31.38 17.84 11.27
C LYS A 673 31.07 18.98 12.25
N LYS A 674 31.37 18.78 13.54
CA LYS A 674 31.35 19.84 14.58
C LYS A 674 32.20 21.03 14.14
N ARG A 675 31.56 22.16 13.78
CA ARG A 675 32.25 23.35 13.28
C ARG A 675 32.81 24.19 14.45
N LYS A 676 34.14 24.24 14.53
CA LYS A 676 34.93 24.88 15.59
C LYS A 676 34.79 26.42 15.52
N LYS A 677 34.18 27.06 16.52
CA LYS A 677 33.89 28.51 16.54
C LYS A 677 35.17 29.31 16.86
N ARG A 678 35.81 29.95 15.86
CA ARG A 678 36.89 30.95 16.07
C ARG A 678 36.30 32.34 16.27
N ARG A 679 36.97 33.18 17.08
CA ARG A 679 36.62 34.58 17.37
C ARG A 679 37.18 35.54 16.32
N ALA A 680 36.39 36.56 16.00
CA ALA A 680 36.77 37.96 15.69
C ALA A 680 35.50 38.80 16.06
N SER A 681 35.48 39.86 16.90
CA SER A 681 36.21 41.14 16.93
C SER A 681 35.98 41.96 15.65
N SER A 682 35.14 43.00 15.64
CA SER A 682 35.35 44.32 16.27
C SER A 682 34.08 45.20 16.27
N ALA A 683 34.12 46.36 16.96
CA ALA A 683 33.17 47.52 16.95
C ALA A 683 31.66 47.22 17.17
N GLY A 684 30.95 47.79 18.13
CA GLY A 684 30.83 49.22 18.48
C GLY A 684 29.38 49.63 18.15
N THR A 685 28.64 50.44 18.91
CA THR A 685 29.01 51.41 19.97
C THR A 685 27.76 51.71 20.83
N GLU A 686 27.91 52.09 22.11
CA GLU A 686 26.99 52.85 23.00
C GLU A 686 25.47 52.46 23.03
N GLU A 687 24.86 52.00 24.13
CA GLU A 687 24.81 52.54 25.51
C GLU A 687 24.27 53.99 25.54
N THR A 688 23.11 54.29 26.13
CA THR A 688 23.03 54.52 27.57
C THR A 688 21.60 54.79 28.07
N ALA A 689 21.41 54.49 29.37
CA ALA A 689 20.61 55.21 30.38
C ALA A 689 19.54 54.37 31.10
N ARG A 690 19.41 54.43 32.44
CA ARG A 690 20.28 54.98 33.50
C ARG A 690 19.86 54.35 34.85
N THR A 691 20.82 54.20 35.77
CA THR A 691 20.75 54.41 37.25
C THR A 691 19.43 54.05 38.00
N THR A 692 19.40 53.31 39.12
CA THR A 692 20.08 53.70 40.38
C THR A 692 20.11 52.57 41.44
N THR A 693 21.30 52.07 41.76
CA THR A 693 21.99 52.13 43.09
C THR A 693 21.13 52.11 44.39
N ILE A 694 21.37 51.25 45.42
CA ILE A 694 22.42 51.33 46.46
C ILE A 694 22.45 50.09 47.42
N ARG A 695 23.67 49.61 47.78
CA ARG A 695 24.22 48.99 49.04
C ARG A 695 23.26 48.39 50.11
N ARG A 696 23.55 47.36 50.93
CA ARG A 696 24.72 46.50 51.35
C ARG A 696 24.10 45.28 52.13
N GLY A 697 24.76 44.19 52.55
CA GLY A 697 26.15 43.71 52.44
C GLY A 697 26.43 42.49 53.38
N SER A 698 27.62 41.87 53.26
CA SER A 698 28.26 40.83 54.12
C SER A 698 27.53 39.50 54.47
N GLY A 699 28.09 38.39 53.97
CA GLY A 699 27.87 37.00 54.42
C GLY A 699 28.78 36.03 53.65
N ARG A 700 29.37 35.01 54.29
CA ARG A 700 30.42 34.14 53.69
C ARG A 700 29.86 32.86 53.00
N LYS A 701 30.68 32.34 52.07
CA LYS A 701 30.63 31.09 51.26
C LYS A 701 30.31 29.80 52.06
N PRO A 702 29.95 28.65 51.43
CA PRO A 702 30.23 28.27 50.03
C PRO A 702 29.06 27.71 49.18
N LYS A 703 29.36 27.43 47.91
CA LYS A 703 28.44 26.94 46.87
C LYS A 703 28.19 25.44 46.99
N GLN A 704 26.94 25.02 46.87
CA GLN A 704 26.55 23.67 46.46
C GLN A 704 25.51 23.83 45.33
N THR A 705 25.96 23.75 44.08
CA THR A 705 25.10 23.91 42.90
C THR A 705 24.38 22.59 42.61
N MET A 706 23.09 22.56 42.96
CA MET A 706 22.17 21.46 42.65
C MET A 706 21.88 21.41 41.13
N ASN A 707 21.51 20.22 40.64
CA ASN A 707 21.45 19.92 39.21
C ASN A 707 20.17 20.46 38.55
N MET A 708 20.23 20.73 37.24
CA MET A 708 19.19 21.39 36.44
C MET A 708 17.93 20.53 36.18
N TYR A 709 17.85 19.33 36.76
CA TYR A 709 16.79 18.34 36.48
C TYR A 709 15.59 18.39 37.45
N ASP A 710 15.65 19.20 38.52
CA ASP A 710 14.60 19.26 39.56
C ASP A 710 13.56 20.39 39.39
N ILE A 711 13.51 21.08 38.24
CA ILE A 711 12.67 22.29 38.03
C ILE A 711 11.49 22.09 37.06
N LEU A 712 11.33 20.93 36.41
CA LEU A 712 10.24 20.69 35.44
C LEU A 712 9.38 19.44 35.76
N ARG A 713 9.15 19.17 37.05
CA ARG A 713 7.99 18.40 37.52
C ARG A 713 7.20 19.26 38.50
N GLN A 714 5.91 19.44 38.18
CA GLN A 714 4.88 20.28 38.83
C GLN A 714 4.69 21.66 38.20
N VAL A 715 3.70 21.78 37.31
CA VAL A 715 2.40 22.47 37.52
C VAL A 715 1.69 22.50 36.15
N ASP A 716 0.44 22.01 36.15
CA ASP A 716 -0.60 22.01 35.11
C ASP A 716 -0.27 21.53 33.68
#